data_AF-A0A0G1K787-F1
#
_entry.id   AF-A0A0G1K787-F1
#
_cell.length_a   1.000
_cell.length_b   1.000
_cell.length_c   1.000
_cell.angle_alpha   90.00
_cell.angle_beta   90.00
_cell.angle_gamma   90.00
#
_symmetry.space_group_name_H-M   'P 1'
#
loop_
_entity.id
_entity.type
_entity.pdbx_description
1 polymer ?
#
loop_
_entity_poly.entity_id
_entity_poly.type
_entity_poly.pdbx_seq_one_letter_code
_entity_poly.pdbx_strand_id
1 'polypeptide(L)'
;MLRKFIFFFLLLLLCFTGKARAFKAETYVSFANPVRGSEGWGNPKQTPLDLPIYQYRESTSSAYPITWLLRYDAVKDATMSAFFSGLIETDKNQSLGSFLEITPRLTEAANVIHPGGISLFNANRIFLSGYQIEDRKKLIDTYMSAFFVRFGFYPKSVSAWHLDSYSLQYLQSKYSVLTAMNCDDQYNTDSYRLWGGYLGSPYFPDKNNSLVPADSFDNRINLAMVRWAQRDLFNFYGSNNASLYSVQVNDYLTLGQDTKYFEKLLAMYDQKGVNDFTYVNVGLENDYDLSLYKNEIKHVYKSLKDNNDRFNFHPISLSDFGDWFKARYPESSPAYYYQTGDPTGVNSGEVFWYQSPFYRLGLKSENGNTYIIDFRVFNREIYEDYFATPNHDLELFHEVPAVIDSVKFPGTEVALDIDLQKADLVRSKQWDYWQTSLWQDGKLLTLQPDKIVFSNFTAPLVASKDITPIVTKSGVIWKFTPHTPFKNTTHLTWLFWLLIVLILVILAKAGIHPRSGPPKLPRYLILGVSIALLAGLTVFRNGLLYPFGMGFWGPNGHDAIFHLSVIEKFAGSPFSFSHPQIAGEKIANYHFIFDFLSGITVKLLGISSIDLYFRIFPIFAGLAIVLLLDKLLKSWGYSRSERFLSLLLVFLAGSFGFIPKIFTGQDIFAGESAFWSNQSVSIFLNPPYALSIIILLLFLNKLNGEPRTNNSELITLSLLGGLLAQTKIYAFILLLGALLFSKRYKLFIGVLIVGVLVSFPFTTFGGHSPFIFSPFWFPRSLFASFDRFYWPRLVEAWQAYEASGNFIKLSLINLFAMIVFLVGNLGIRIFGLLNLCRTNPISESEKIVRWIIAFGLLLPLLFVQNINPWNTIQFMYYALFFLGIFTAKAISSLISTPRVILADTGIHPDTTSSLRGASSRRGNLYRFFIIFIVLLLAVASSVGTLKDYIGYFSASRISFTELRALDKLRDQPKGIVLSPYFSEVKSSSVSTPKPLYSYVSTAYISGLSGQPEFLSDTINLDITGFDYVGRARDIQRFYNTEDKEWGITFLKSNAIKYVYETRLQKLKLAPADLHLEKIFDSGEINVYKFN
;
A
#
# COMPACT_ATOMS: atom_id res chain seq x y z
N MET A 1 56.48 -14.86 36.94
CA MET A 1 55.10 -14.79 36.40
C MET A 1 54.95 -15.51 35.06
N LEU A 2 55.86 -15.34 34.10
CA LEU A 2 55.78 -15.97 32.77
C LEU A 2 55.61 -17.50 32.79
N ARG A 3 56.27 -18.19 33.73
CA ARG A 3 56.17 -19.66 33.90
C ARG A 3 54.79 -20.12 34.40
N LYS A 4 54.09 -19.30 35.21
CA LYS A 4 52.71 -19.58 35.66
C LYS A 4 51.69 -19.28 34.55
N PHE A 5 51.96 -18.28 33.71
CA PHE A 5 51.12 -17.93 32.57
C PHE A 5 51.18 -19.01 31.47
N ILE A 6 52.38 -19.53 31.18
CA ILE A 6 52.57 -20.64 30.23
C ILE A 6 51.90 -21.92 30.74
N PHE A 7 51.98 -22.21 32.05
CA PHE A 7 51.33 -23.38 32.64
C PHE A 7 49.80 -23.27 32.62
N PHE A 8 49.24 -22.06 32.85
CA PHE A 8 47.80 -21.81 32.76
C PHE A 8 47.29 -21.85 31.31
N PHE A 9 48.09 -21.37 30.34
CA PHE A 9 47.78 -21.42 28.92
C PHE A 9 47.86 -22.86 28.37
N LEU A 10 48.83 -23.67 28.83
CA LEU A 10 48.90 -25.11 28.53
C LEU A 10 47.77 -25.90 29.22
N LEU A 11 47.35 -25.53 30.42
CA LEU A 11 46.16 -26.12 31.05
C LEU A 11 44.87 -25.76 30.30
N LEU A 12 44.74 -24.53 29.78
CA LEU A 12 43.63 -24.17 28.90
C LEU A 12 43.67 -25.02 27.62
N LEU A 13 44.83 -25.15 26.97
CA LEU A 13 44.99 -25.97 25.76
C LEU A 13 44.70 -27.46 25.99
N LEU A 14 45.02 -28.00 27.17
CA LEU A 14 44.71 -29.39 27.56
C LEU A 14 43.24 -29.58 27.98
N CYS A 15 42.55 -28.54 28.46
CA CYS A 15 41.09 -28.55 28.63
C CYS A 15 40.33 -28.45 27.29
N PHE A 16 41.01 -28.07 26.20
CA PHE A 16 40.46 -28.06 24.83
C PHE A 16 40.82 -29.31 24.01
N THR A 17 41.42 -30.36 24.60
CA THR A 17 41.44 -31.68 23.97
C THR A 17 40.12 -32.42 24.21
N GLY A 18 39.00 -31.75 23.92
CA GLY A 18 37.81 -32.48 23.54
C GLY A 18 38.17 -33.21 22.25
N LYS A 19 38.15 -34.55 22.28
CA LYS A 19 38.18 -35.35 21.04
C LYS A 19 37.27 -34.62 20.05
N ALA A 20 37.79 -34.22 18.90
CA ALA A 20 36.97 -33.76 17.80
C ALA A 20 35.98 -34.89 17.52
N ARG A 21 34.77 -34.79 18.09
CA ARG A 21 33.68 -35.68 17.75
C ARG A 21 33.36 -35.29 16.31
N ALA A 22 33.68 -36.19 15.38
CA ALA A 22 33.17 -36.09 14.03
C ALA A 22 31.67 -35.81 14.14
N PHE A 23 31.26 -34.65 13.61
CA PHE A 23 29.89 -34.20 13.67
C PHE A 23 29.03 -35.21 12.91
N LYS A 24 28.15 -35.93 13.61
CA LYS A 24 27.21 -36.86 12.99
C LYS A 24 25.96 -36.04 12.68
N ALA A 25 25.72 -35.72 11.41
CA ALA A 25 24.50 -35.04 10.99
C ALA A 25 23.29 -35.83 11.53
N GLU A 26 22.41 -35.15 12.27
CA GLU A 26 21.22 -35.73 12.88
C GLU A 26 19.97 -35.40 12.05
N THR A 27 19.02 -36.33 12.06
CA THR A 27 17.68 -36.12 11.52
C THR A 27 16.73 -35.97 12.70
N TYR A 28 16.31 -34.74 13.01
CA TYR A 28 15.35 -34.49 14.08
C TYR A 28 13.96 -34.98 13.66
N VAL A 29 13.29 -35.73 14.53
CA VAL A 29 11.95 -36.24 14.28
C VAL A 29 11.01 -35.76 15.37
N SER A 30 10.00 -35.00 14.97
CA SER A 30 8.96 -34.50 15.87
C SER A 30 7.63 -35.17 15.54
N PHE A 31 6.87 -35.51 16.58
CA PHE A 31 5.45 -35.83 16.43
C PHE A 31 4.61 -34.66 16.94
N ALA A 32 3.79 -34.10 16.06
CA ALA A 32 2.89 -33.01 16.40
C ALA A 32 1.47 -33.37 15.95
N ASN A 33 0.51 -33.49 16.87
CA ASN A 33 -0.86 -33.87 16.48
C ASN A 33 -1.82 -32.71 16.77
N PRO A 34 -2.42 -32.09 15.75
CA PRO A 34 -3.55 -31.17 15.92
C PRO A 34 -4.76 -31.87 16.52
N VAL A 35 -5.31 -31.31 17.60
CA VAL A 35 -6.45 -31.87 18.34
C VAL A 35 -7.58 -30.86 18.38
N ARG A 36 -8.63 -31.14 17.61
CA ARG A 36 -9.92 -30.42 17.63
C ARG A 36 -10.80 -30.97 18.74
N GLY A 37 -11.58 -30.10 19.38
CA GLY A 37 -12.56 -30.51 20.38
C GLY A 37 -13.94 -30.83 19.78
N SER A 38 -14.98 -30.68 20.60
CA SER A 38 -16.37 -30.99 20.23
C SER A 38 -17.02 -29.97 19.27
N GLU A 39 -16.43 -28.79 19.06
CA GLU A 39 -17.02 -27.76 18.21
C GLU A 39 -16.88 -28.09 16.73
N GLY A 40 -18.01 -28.29 16.04
CA GLY A 40 -17.98 -28.70 14.62
C GLY A 40 -17.49 -30.14 14.40
N TRP A 41 -17.50 -30.98 15.44
CA TRP A 41 -17.10 -32.39 15.32
C TRP A 41 -18.06 -33.16 14.40
N GLY A 42 -17.51 -33.74 13.32
CA GLY A 42 -18.30 -34.35 12.25
C GLY A 42 -18.36 -35.88 12.25
N ASN A 43 -17.55 -36.57 13.06
CA ASN A 43 -17.48 -38.03 13.05
C ASN A 43 -18.33 -38.64 14.19
N PRO A 44 -19.50 -39.24 13.90
CA PRO A 44 -20.39 -39.78 14.94
C PRO A 44 -19.91 -41.11 15.51
N LYS A 45 -18.93 -41.78 14.89
CA LYS A 45 -18.47 -43.12 15.29
C LYS A 45 -17.40 -43.09 16.37
N GLN A 46 -16.80 -41.92 16.62
CA GLN A 46 -15.69 -41.76 17.56
C GLN A 46 -15.78 -40.41 18.27
N THR A 47 -15.25 -40.36 19.48
CA THR A 47 -15.09 -39.12 20.24
C THR A 47 -13.82 -38.38 19.80
N PRO A 48 -13.71 -37.06 20.06
CA PRO A 48 -12.46 -36.31 19.83
C PRO A 48 -11.20 -36.89 20.49
N LEU A 49 -11.34 -37.76 21.50
CA LEU A 49 -10.21 -38.37 22.21
C LEU A 49 -9.79 -39.75 21.70
N ASP A 50 -10.62 -40.44 20.92
CA ASP A 50 -10.35 -41.84 20.57
C ASP A 50 -9.06 -41.99 19.76
N LEU A 51 -8.85 -41.12 18.75
CA LEU A 51 -7.62 -41.11 17.94
C LEU A 51 -6.39 -40.63 18.75
N PRO A 52 -6.44 -39.52 19.52
CA PRO A 52 -5.35 -39.15 20.43
C PRO A 52 -4.94 -40.24 21.41
N ILE A 53 -5.90 -40.93 22.04
CA ILE A 53 -5.62 -42.05 22.94
C ILE A 53 -4.89 -43.17 22.20
N TYR A 54 -5.30 -43.47 20.97
CA TYR A 54 -4.65 -44.50 20.16
C TYR A 54 -3.22 -44.10 19.76
N GLN A 55 -3.03 -42.88 19.25
CA GLN A 55 -1.72 -42.34 18.88
C GLN A 55 -0.76 -42.32 20.09
N TYR A 56 -1.24 -41.94 21.28
CA TYR A 56 -0.44 -41.99 22.50
C TYR A 56 0.06 -43.41 22.80
N ARG A 57 -0.83 -44.42 22.76
CA ARG A 57 -0.46 -45.83 23.03
C ARG A 57 0.62 -46.37 22.09
N GLU A 58 0.53 -46.03 20.81
CA GLU A 58 1.54 -46.44 19.81
C GLU A 58 2.89 -45.71 20.04
N SER A 59 2.85 -44.45 20.48
CA SER A 59 4.05 -43.68 20.80
C SER A 59 4.80 -44.19 22.02
N THR A 60 4.11 -44.58 23.09
CA THR A 60 4.75 -45.17 24.29
C THR A 60 5.50 -46.45 23.95
N SER A 61 4.94 -47.27 23.05
CA SER A 61 5.57 -48.51 22.57
C SER A 61 6.83 -48.25 21.73
N SER A 62 6.94 -47.03 21.19
CA SER A 62 7.99 -46.60 20.26
C SER A 62 8.98 -45.60 20.85
N ALA A 63 8.73 -45.12 22.08
CA ALA A 63 9.51 -44.13 22.81
C ALA A 63 9.69 -42.77 22.07
N TYR A 64 8.73 -42.35 21.25
CA TYR A 64 8.74 -41.04 20.59
C TYR A 64 7.99 -39.99 21.42
N PRO A 65 8.56 -38.79 21.61
CA PRO A 65 7.85 -37.69 22.24
C PRO A 65 6.78 -37.13 21.30
N ILE A 66 5.61 -36.78 21.86
CA ILE A 66 4.51 -36.16 21.11
C ILE A 66 4.22 -34.77 21.68
N THR A 67 4.04 -33.81 20.77
CA THR A 67 3.43 -32.51 21.06
C THR A 67 1.94 -32.53 20.65
N TRP A 68 1.04 -32.38 21.62
CA TRP A 68 -0.40 -32.29 21.39
C TRP A 68 -0.83 -30.83 21.21
N LEU A 69 -1.24 -30.46 19.99
CA LEU A 69 -1.60 -29.10 19.63
C LEU A 69 -3.11 -28.91 19.81
N LEU A 70 -3.52 -28.33 20.94
CA LEU A 70 -4.93 -28.30 21.33
C LEU A 70 -5.67 -27.08 20.75
N ARG A 71 -6.83 -27.28 20.13
CA ARG A 71 -7.69 -26.16 19.72
C ARG A 71 -8.43 -25.58 20.93
N TYR A 72 -8.94 -24.35 20.81
CA TYR A 72 -9.61 -23.63 21.90
C TYR A 72 -10.70 -24.46 22.60
N ASP A 73 -11.54 -25.14 21.83
CA ASP A 73 -12.61 -25.98 22.34
C ASP A 73 -12.09 -27.25 23.05
N ALA A 74 -10.97 -27.83 22.60
CA ALA A 74 -10.30 -28.93 23.31
C ALA A 74 -9.69 -28.50 24.65
N VAL A 75 -9.16 -27.27 24.73
CA VAL A 75 -8.67 -26.66 25.99
C VAL A 75 -9.84 -26.43 26.96
N LYS A 76 -10.99 -26.00 26.44
CA LYS A 76 -12.17 -25.69 27.24
C LYS A 76 -12.95 -26.94 27.67
N ASP A 77 -12.92 -28.01 26.89
CA ASP A 77 -13.60 -29.27 27.20
C ASP A 77 -13.01 -29.91 28.47
N ALA A 78 -13.87 -30.20 29.46
CA ALA A 78 -13.42 -30.71 30.76
C ALA A 78 -12.82 -32.11 30.68
N THR A 79 -13.36 -32.98 29.82
CA THR A 79 -12.88 -34.36 29.66
C THR A 79 -11.54 -34.38 28.93
N MET A 80 -11.44 -33.63 27.82
CA MET A 80 -10.20 -33.57 27.05
C MET A 80 -9.07 -32.92 27.83
N SER A 81 -9.34 -31.78 28.46
CA SER A 81 -8.31 -31.10 29.25
C SER A 81 -7.85 -31.92 30.45
N ALA A 82 -8.74 -32.63 31.14
CA ALA A 82 -8.35 -33.54 32.22
C ALA A 82 -7.45 -34.69 31.71
N PHE A 83 -7.77 -35.27 30.54
CA PHE A 83 -6.92 -36.28 29.91
C PHE A 83 -5.52 -35.74 29.60
N PHE A 84 -5.42 -34.58 28.94
CA PHE A 84 -4.12 -34.00 28.58
C PHE A 84 -3.31 -33.51 29.78
N SER A 85 -3.96 -32.97 30.83
CA SER A 85 -3.28 -32.64 32.09
C SER A 85 -2.69 -33.89 32.74
N GLY A 86 -3.48 -34.96 32.89
CA GLY A 86 -2.98 -36.22 33.42
C GLY A 86 -1.87 -36.83 32.56
N LEU A 87 -1.96 -36.66 31.23
CA LEU A 87 -0.96 -37.17 30.29
C LEU A 87 0.42 -36.54 30.54
N ILE A 88 0.52 -35.21 30.59
CA ILE A 88 1.81 -34.53 30.81
C ILE A 88 2.33 -34.65 32.24
N GLU A 89 1.46 -34.89 33.22
CA GLU A 89 1.87 -35.17 34.60
C GLU A 89 2.49 -36.57 34.74
N THR A 90 2.04 -37.53 33.93
CA THR A 90 2.43 -38.94 34.04
C THR A 90 3.52 -39.37 33.05
N ASP A 91 3.62 -38.73 31.88
CA ASP A 91 4.64 -39.01 30.87
C ASP A 91 5.36 -37.74 30.41
N LYS A 92 6.65 -37.65 30.73
CA LYS A 92 7.52 -36.51 30.39
C LYS A 92 7.85 -36.40 28.90
N ASN A 93 7.59 -37.45 28.12
CA ASN A 93 7.73 -37.40 26.67
C ASN A 93 6.55 -36.73 25.97
N GLN A 94 5.50 -36.35 26.72
CA GLN A 94 4.32 -35.69 26.20
C GLN A 94 4.39 -34.20 26.52
N SER A 95 4.11 -33.36 25.52
CA SER A 95 4.03 -31.91 25.70
C SER A 95 2.75 -31.34 25.07
N LEU A 96 2.33 -30.17 25.55
CA LEU A 96 1.14 -29.48 25.03
C LEU A 96 1.56 -28.21 24.28
N GLY A 97 0.88 -27.97 23.16
CA GLY A 97 0.99 -26.74 22.39
C GLY A 97 -0.39 -26.21 21.98
N SER A 98 -0.39 -25.08 21.28
CA SER A 98 -1.63 -24.46 20.78
C SER A 98 -1.93 -24.83 19.35
N PHE A 99 -3.22 -25.02 19.04
CA PHE A 99 -3.72 -25.04 17.69
C PHE A 99 -4.71 -23.89 17.46
N LEU A 100 -4.25 -22.85 16.76
CA LEU A 100 -4.95 -21.59 16.55
C LEU A 100 -5.81 -21.61 15.29
N GLU A 101 -6.66 -22.64 15.15
CA GLU A 101 -7.84 -22.57 14.31
C GLU A 101 -8.89 -21.71 15.00
N ILE A 102 -9.29 -20.61 14.37
CA ILE A 102 -10.28 -19.72 14.96
C ILE A 102 -11.68 -20.31 14.79
N THR A 103 -12.43 -20.39 15.89
CA THR A 103 -13.78 -20.95 15.93
C THR A 103 -14.80 -19.92 16.42
N PRO A 104 -16.10 -20.12 16.14
CA PRO A 104 -17.17 -19.30 16.71
C PRO A 104 -17.07 -19.12 18.22
N ARG A 105 -16.84 -20.19 19.00
CA ARG A 105 -16.68 -20.08 20.47
C ARG A 105 -15.48 -19.25 20.89
N LEU A 106 -14.36 -19.31 20.17
CA LEU A 106 -13.20 -18.46 20.47
C LEU A 106 -13.51 -16.99 20.19
N THR A 107 -14.14 -16.70 19.06
CA THR A 107 -14.54 -15.32 18.71
C THR A 107 -15.55 -14.74 19.69
N GLU A 108 -16.53 -15.54 20.12
CA GLU A 108 -17.50 -15.15 21.14
C GLU A 108 -16.80 -14.84 22.47
N ALA A 109 -15.91 -15.72 22.93
CA ALA A 109 -15.14 -15.52 24.15
C ALA A 109 -14.20 -14.30 24.08
N ALA A 110 -13.71 -13.94 22.90
CA ALA A 110 -12.86 -12.78 22.67
C ALA A 110 -13.65 -11.48 22.40
N ASN A 111 -14.99 -11.54 22.33
CA ASN A 111 -15.84 -10.43 21.88
C ASN A 111 -15.39 -9.86 20.52
N VAL A 112 -15.16 -10.77 19.56
CA VAL A 112 -14.76 -10.51 18.18
C VAL A 112 -15.84 -11.04 17.25
N ILE A 113 -16.14 -10.32 16.17
CA ILE A 113 -17.13 -10.77 15.19
C ILE A 113 -16.54 -11.92 14.38
N HIS A 114 -17.24 -13.06 14.36
CA HIS A 114 -16.90 -14.16 13.48
C HIS A 114 -17.30 -13.83 12.04
N PRO A 115 -16.39 -13.83 11.06
CA PRO A 115 -16.73 -13.52 9.68
C PRO A 115 -17.70 -14.56 9.08
N GLY A 116 -18.53 -14.09 8.15
CA GLY A 116 -19.41 -14.94 7.35
C GLY A 116 -18.61 -15.82 6.38
N GLY A 117 -19.20 -16.95 5.99
CA GLY A 117 -18.66 -17.86 4.98
C GLY A 117 -19.44 -19.17 4.93
N ILE A 118 -19.07 -20.03 3.99
CA ILE A 118 -19.77 -21.30 3.71
C ILE A 118 -19.20 -22.50 4.48
N SER A 119 -17.94 -22.42 4.88
CA SER A 119 -17.21 -23.47 5.59
C SER A 119 -16.39 -22.87 6.74
N LEU A 120 -16.20 -23.63 7.83
CA LEU A 120 -15.28 -23.25 8.90
C LEU A 120 -13.84 -23.14 8.39
N PHE A 121 -13.50 -23.84 7.31
CA PHE A 121 -12.19 -23.83 6.67
C PHE A 121 -11.98 -22.65 5.70
N ASN A 122 -12.93 -21.72 5.56
CA ASN A 122 -12.65 -20.53 4.75
C ASN A 122 -11.57 -19.65 5.39
N ALA A 123 -10.62 -19.17 4.58
CA ALA A 123 -9.41 -18.48 5.04
C ALA A 123 -9.69 -17.22 5.88
N ASN A 124 -10.71 -16.44 5.52
CA ASN A 124 -11.18 -15.28 6.29
C ASN A 124 -11.69 -15.62 7.70
N ARG A 125 -11.99 -16.89 7.98
CA ARG A 125 -12.59 -17.34 9.26
C ARG A 125 -11.60 -18.11 10.10
N ILE A 126 -10.91 -19.07 9.51
CA ILE A 126 -10.06 -20.01 10.25
C ILE A 126 -8.71 -19.41 10.67
N PHE A 127 -8.21 -18.40 9.94
CA PHE A 127 -6.90 -17.80 10.17
C PHE A 127 -6.99 -16.45 10.88
N LEU A 128 -5.99 -16.18 11.72
CA LEU A 128 -5.80 -14.87 12.35
C LEU A 128 -5.69 -13.75 11.30
N SER A 129 -5.08 -14.02 10.14
CA SER A 129 -5.01 -13.07 9.02
C SER A 129 -6.37 -12.59 8.53
N GLY A 130 -7.46 -13.32 8.79
CA GLY A 130 -8.83 -12.91 8.48
C GLY A 130 -9.40 -11.78 9.35
N TYR A 131 -8.73 -11.46 10.45
CA TYR A 131 -9.17 -10.49 11.44
C TYR A 131 -8.30 -9.23 11.42
N GLN A 132 -8.87 -8.11 11.91
CA GLN A 132 -8.12 -6.87 12.13
C GLN A 132 -7.04 -7.09 13.20
N ILE A 133 -5.93 -6.35 13.16
CA ILE A 133 -4.79 -6.51 14.08
C ILE A 133 -5.23 -6.54 15.56
N GLU A 134 -6.11 -5.63 15.96
CA GLU A 134 -6.56 -5.58 17.36
C GLU A 134 -7.41 -6.80 17.75
N ASP A 135 -8.18 -7.35 16.80
CA ASP A 135 -8.95 -8.56 17.01
C ASP A 135 -8.07 -9.81 16.99
N ARG A 136 -7.00 -9.84 16.17
CA ARG A 136 -5.96 -10.90 16.22
C ARG A 136 -5.38 -11.00 17.63
N LYS A 137 -4.99 -9.86 18.21
CA LYS A 137 -4.45 -9.81 19.59
C LYS A 137 -5.47 -10.33 20.61
N LYS A 138 -6.73 -9.88 20.54
CA LYS A 138 -7.79 -10.38 21.45
C LYS A 138 -8.00 -11.89 21.33
N LEU A 139 -8.04 -12.44 20.11
CA LEU A 139 -8.20 -13.87 19.89
C LEU A 139 -7.03 -14.66 20.48
N ILE A 140 -5.80 -14.23 20.24
CA ILE A 140 -4.59 -14.82 20.82
C ILE A 140 -4.65 -14.73 22.36
N ASP A 141 -4.95 -13.56 22.91
CA ASP A 141 -4.97 -13.32 24.34
C ASP A 141 -6.01 -14.17 25.07
N THR A 142 -7.22 -14.26 24.50
CA THR A 142 -8.31 -15.10 25.02
C THR A 142 -7.93 -16.57 24.99
N TYR A 143 -7.36 -17.04 23.87
CA TYR A 143 -6.88 -18.41 23.76
C TYR A 143 -5.80 -18.71 24.81
N MET A 144 -4.76 -17.86 24.88
CA MET A 144 -3.62 -18.06 25.77
C MET A 144 -4.03 -18.01 27.23
N SER A 145 -4.97 -17.13 27.58
CA SER A 145 -5.54 -17.05 28.92
C SER A 145 -6.32 -18.32 29.28
N ALA A 146 -7.12 -18.86 28.36
CA ALA A 146 -7.83 -20.11 28.57
C ALA A 146 -6.87 -21.29 28.76
N PHE A 147 -5.80 -21.34 27.98
CA PHE A 147 -4.74 -22.35 28.11
C PHE A 147 -4.04 -22.26 29.48
N PHE A 148 -3.63 -21.06 29.89
CA PHE A 148 -2.98 -20.84 31.18
C PHE A 148 -3.89 -21.21 32.36
N VAL A 149 -5.16 -20.81 32.32
CA VAL A 149 -6.15 -21.17 33.36
C VAL A 149 -6.31 -22.68 33.46
N ARG A 150 -6.21 -23.41 32.34
CA ARG A 150 -6.42 -24.85 32.32
C ARG A 150 -5.20 -25.65 32.75
N PHE A 151 -4.00 -25.27 32.31
CA PHE A 151 -2.79 -26.07 32.46
C PHE A 151 -1.71 -25.43 33.37
N GLY A 152 -1.89 -24.16 33.77
CA GLY A 152 -0.96 -23.45 34.67
C GLY A 152 0.29 -22.87 34.01
N PHE A 153 0.43 -22.97 32.69
CA PHE A 153 1.54 -22.42 31.92
C PHE A 153 1.09 -21.96 30.53
N TYR A 154 1.90 -21.12 29.86
CA TYR A 154 1.69 -20.79 28.45
C TYR A 154 2.41 -21.80 27.55
N PRO A 155 1.78 -22.22 26.45
CA PRO A 155 2.36 -23.19 25.53
C PRO A 155 3.61 -22.60 24.85
N LYS A 156 4.62 -23.45 24.66
CA LYS A 156 5.88 -23.08 23.99
C LYS A 156 5.89 -23.36 22.48
N SER A 157 4.90 -24.12 22.02
CA SER A 157 4.71 -24.45 20.61
C SER A 157 3.31 -24.05 20.18
N VAL A 158 3.19 -23.47 18.99
CA VAL A 158 1.92 -23.05 18.41
C VAL A 158 1.81 -23.56 16.97
N SER A 159 0.60 -23.80 16.50
CA SER A 159 0.33 -24.25 15.14
C SER A 159 -0.95 -23.63 14.63
N ALA A 160 -1.01 -23.42 13.32
CA ALA A 160 -2.24 -23.30 12.53
C ALA A 160 -1.88 -23.70 11.09
N TRP A 161 -2.86 -23.86 10.19
CA TRP A 161 -2.51 -24.06 8.78
C TRP A 161 -1.76 -22.85 8.20
N HIS A 162 -2.06 -21.65 8.72
CA HIS A 162 -1.32 -20.42 8.43
C HIS A 162 -1.30 -19.47 9.64
N LEU A 163 -0.10 -19.17 10.12
CA LEU A 163 0.22 -18.09 11.06
C LEU A 163 0.97 -16.98 10.33
N ASP A 164 0.38 -15.79 10.28
CA ASP A 164 0.97 -14.59 9.68
C ASP A 164 2.13 -14.03 10.53
N SER A 165 3.06 -13.31 9.90
CA SER A 165 4.24 -12.74 10.56
C SER A 165 3.90 -11.78 11.70
N TYR A 166 2.79 -11.04 11.62
CA TYR A 166 2.35 -10.17 12.71
C TYR A 166 1.94 -10.99 13.94
N SER A 167 1.08 -11.98 13.74
CA SER A 167 0.63 -12.91 14.79
C SER A 167 1.81 -13.66 15.42
N LEU A 168 2.76 -14.13 14.61
CA LEU A 168 3.99 -14.79 15.09
C LEU A 168 4.84 -13.87 15.97
N GLN A 169 5.02 -12.60 15.59
CA GLN A 169 5.71 -11.61 16.42
C GLN A 169 5.03 -11.45 17.78
N TYR A 170 3.70 -11.32 17.79
CA TYR A 170 2.94 -11.11 19.02
C TYR A 170 3.04 -12.33 19.95
N LEU A 171 2.88 -13.53 19.40
CA LEU A 171 3.05 -14.81 20.10
C LEU A 171 4.45 -14.94 20.70
N GLN A 172 5.48 -14.61 19.94
CA GLN A 172 6.87 -14.65 20.40
C GLN A 172 7.13 -13.61 21.49
N SER A 173 6.78 -12.34 21.27
CA SER A 173 7.15 -11.24 22.16
C SER A 173 6.38 -11.26 23.48
N LYS A 174 5.11 -11.66 23.46
CA LYS A 174 4.24 -11.63 24.65
C LYS A 174 4.23 -12.96 25.41
N TYR A 175 4.21 -14.09 24.69
CA TYR A 175 4.05 -15.41 25.29
C TYR A 175 5.34 -16.25 25.27
N SER A 176 6.43 -15.73 24.71
CA SER A 176 7.72 -16.43 24.61
C SER A 176 7.57 -17.81 23.96
N VAL A 177 6.74 -17.89 22.91
CA VAL A 177 6.64 -19.06 22.04
C VAL A 177 8.01 -19.31 21.40
N LEU A 178 8.41 -20.58 21.36
CA LEU A 178 9.70 -21.05 20.87
C LEU A 178 9.62 -21.68 19.50
N THR A 179 8.49 -22.31 19.18
CA THR A 179 8.27 -23.00 17.90
C THR A 179 6.88 -22.68 17.36
N ALA A 180 6.80 -22.42 16.06
CA ALA A 180 5.56 -22.30 15.30
C ALA A 180 5.52 -23.36 14.19
N MET A 181 4.33 -23.85 13.86
CA MET A 181 4.13 -24.78 12.75
C MET A 181 3.05 -24.25 11.81
N ASN A 182 3.41 -24.11 10.53
CA ASN A 182 2.50 -23.79 9.43
C ASN A 182 2.48 -24.96 8.43
N CYS A 183 1.47 -25.01 7.55
CA CYS A 183 1.53 -25.90 6.40
C CYS A 183 2.82 -25.69 5.57
N ASP A 184 3.33 -26.79 5.03
CA ASP A 184 4.40 -26.76 4.03
C ASP A 184 3.87 -26.27 2.67
N ASP A 185 4.78 -26.08 1.73
CA ASP A 185 4.49 -25.59 0.39
C ASP A 185 3.34 -26.38 -0.27
N GLN A 186 2.33 -25.64 -0.75
CA GLN A 186 1.17 -26.14 -1.47
C GLN A 186 0.63 -25.07 -2.43
N TYR A 187 0.31 -25.48 -3.65
CA TYR A 187 -0.05 -24.54 -4.71
C TYR A 187 -1.54 -24.14 -4.69
N ASN A 188 -2.45 -25.06 -4.38
CA ASN A 188 -3.90 -24.85 -4.45
C ASN A 188 -4.73 -25.89 -3.66
N THR A 189 -4.29 -26.31 -2.49
CA THR A 189 -4.98 -27.29 -1.64
C THR A 189 -5.84 -26.57 -0.59
N ASP A 190 -7.05 -27.07 -0.33
CA ASP A 190 -8.02 -26.48 0.62
C ASP A 190 -8.35 -24.99 0.38
N SER A 191 -8.25 -24.55 -0.88
CA SER A 191 -8.38 -23.13 -1.27
C SER A 191 -7.28 -22.22 -0.70
N TYR A 192 -6.13 -22.80 -0.33
CA TYR A 192 -4.94 -22.09 0.12
C TYR A 192 -3.78 -22.30 -0.85
N ARG A 193 -3.04 -21.22 -1.09
CA ARG A 193 -1.73 -21.23 -1.72
C ARG A 193 -0.72 -20.70 -0.71
N LEU A 194 0.20 -21.55 -0.30
CA LEU A 194 1.36 -21.24 0.52
C LEU A 194 2.58 -21.67 -0.29
N TRP A 195 3.28 -20.74 -0.96
CA TRP A 195 4.15 -21.13 -2.07
C TRP A 195 5.48 -20.38 -2.09
N GLY A 196 6.59 -21.12 -2.13
CA GLY A 196 7.92 -20.57 -2.33
C GLY A 196 8.70 -20.24 -1.06
N GLY A 197 8.26 -20.72 0.10
CA GLY A 197 9.06 -20.64 1.33
C GLY A 197 10.16 -21.70 1.37
N TYR A 198 10.76 -21.94 2.55
CA TYR A 198 11.55 -23.15 2.77
C TYR A 198 10.69 -24.40 2.68
N LEU A 199 11.13 -25.36 1.87
CA LEU A 199 10.53 -26.68 1.69
C LEU A 199 11.00 -27.61 2.80
N GLY A 200 10.08 -28.06 3.66
CA GLY A 200 10.33 -29.06 4.71
C GLY A 200 11.28 -28.68 5.84
N SER A 201 12.14 -27.66 5.67
CA SER A 201 13.21 -27.35 6.62
C SER A 201 12.87 -26.22 7.60
N PRO A 202 13.35 -26.30 8.85
CA PRO A 202 13.14 -25.26 9.85
C PRO A 202 13.91 -23.96 9.59
N TYR A 203 13.33 -22.83 9.97
CA TYR A 203 13.95 -21.50 9.82
C TYR A 203 13.45 -20.50 10.86
N PHE A 204 14.10 -19.35 11.01
CA PHE A 204 13.50 -18.21 11.70
C PHE A 204 12.73 -17.37 10.67
N PRO A 205 11.42 -17.14 10.83
CA PRO A 205 10.67 -16.32 9.88
C PRO A 205 11.07 -14.83 9.99
N ASP A 206 10.99 -14.10 8.89
CA ASP A 206 11.18 -12.66 8.84
C ASP A 206 9.97 -11.93 9.46
N LYS A 207 10.22 -10.78 10.09
CA LYS A 207 9.19 -9.93 10.73
C LYS A 207 8.14 -9.40 9.75
N ASN A 208 8.41 -9.36 8.45
CA ASN A 208 7.50 -8.79 7.46
C ASN A 208 6.73 -9.87 6.67
N ASN A 209 7.21 -11.11 6.63
CA ASN A 209 6.63 -12.17 5.80
C ASN A 209 6.97 -13.56 6.35
N SER A 210 5.94 -14.35 6.68
CA SER A 210 6.13 -15.65 7.33
C SER A 210 6.82 -16.71 6.45
N LEU A 211 6.76 -16.61 5.12
CA LEU A 211 7.43 -17.52 4.18
C LEU A 211 8.91 -17.18 3.95
N VAL A 212 9.33 -15.96 4.29
CA VAL A 212 10.71 -15.50 4.08
C VAL A 212 11.56 -15.88 5.30
N PRO A 213 12.67 -16.62 5.11
CA PRO A 213 13.64 -16.87 6.18
C PRO A 213 14.40 -15.59 6.55
N ALA A 214 14.67 -15.37 7.83
CA ALA A 214 15.46 -14.25 8.29
C ALA A 214 16.96 -14.50 8.06
N ASP A 215 17.67 -13.47 7.60
CA ASP A 215 19.12 -13.46 7.36
C ASP A 215 19.94 -12.86 8.52
N SER A 216 19.28 -12.31 9.54
CA SER A 216 19.95 -11.71 10.69
C SER A 216 19.09 -11.77 11.96
N PHE A 217 19.68 -11.40 13.10
CA PHE A 217 18.95 -11.31 14.36
C PHE A 217 17.93 -10.16 14.35
N ASP A 218 18.21 -9.08 13.63
CA ASP A 218 17.40 -7.86 13.65
C ASP A 218 16.06 -8.01 12.93
N ASN A 219 16.02 -8.82 11.87
CA ASN A 219 14.81 -9.05 11.08
C ASN A 219 14.07 -10.34 11.43
N ARG A 220 14.63 -11.20 12.29
CA ARG A 220 13.97 -12.46 12.66
C ARG A 220 12.88 -12.30 13.70
N ILE A 221 11.84 -13.12 13.58
CA ILE A 221 10.98 -13.49 14.71
C ILE A 221 11.71 -14.60 15.46
N ASN A 222 12.01 -14.39 16.74
CA ASN A 222 12.92 -15.24 17.53
C ASN A 222 12.28 -16.56 18.02
N LEU A 223 11.72 -17.33 17.08
CA LEU A 223 11.14 -18.68 17.22
C LEU A 223 11.49 -19.54 16.00
N ALA A 224 11.53 -20.86 16.15
CA ALA A 224 11.70 -21.79 15.04
C ALA A 224 10.37 -22.01 14.31
N MET A 225 10.31 -21.74 13.01
CA MET A 225 9.21 -22.17 12.14
C MET A 225 9.51 -23.57 11.62
N VAL A 226 8.60 -24.51 11.83
CA VAL A 226 8.63 -25.87 11.26
C VAL A 226 7.43 -26.09 10.34
N ARG A 227 7.46 -27.14 9.52
CA ARG A 227 6.45 -27.40 8.48
C ARG A 227 5.52 -28.59 8.81
N TRP A 228 4.26 -28.45 8.42
CA TRP A 228 3.21 -29.49 8.45
C TRP A 228 2.77 -29.88 7.03
N ALA A 229 2.87 -31.13 6.60
CA ALA A 229 3.82 -32.16 6.99
C ALA A 229 4.88 -32.29 5.88
N GLN A 230 6.07 -32.82 6.20
CA GLN A 230 7.19 -32.90 5.26
C GLN A 230 6.76 -33.52 3.93
N ARG A 231 7.12 -32.83 2.86
CA ARG A 231 6.75 -33.18 1.49
C ARG A 231 7.71 -34.20 0.88
N ASP A 232 7.23 -34.99 -0.06
CA ASP A 232 8.06 -35.64 -1.06
C ASP A 232 8.78 -34.56 -1.86
N LEU A 233 10.11 -34.50 -1.75
CA LEU A 233 10.90 -33.44 -2.37
C LEU A 233 10.88 -33.46 -3.90
N PHE A 234 10.43 -34.56 -4.53
CA PHE A 234 10.27 -34.72 -5.97
C PHE A 234 8.84 -34.42 -6.43
N ASN A 235 7.84 -35.10 -5.86
CA ASN A 235 6.47 -35.09 -6.39
C ASN A 235 5.59 -33.94 -5.87
N PHE A 236 6.02 -33.19 -4.84
CA PHE A 236 5.21 -32.08 -4.31
C PHE A 236 5.10 -30.88 -5.25
N TYR A 237 6.08 -30.70 -6.15
CA TYR A 237 6.20 -29.49 -6.96
C TYR A 237 5.24 -29.55 -8.16
N GLY A 238 3.97 -29.29 -7.88
CA GLY A 238 2.89 -29.37 -8.84
C GLY A 238 1.61 -28.72 -8.33
N SER A 239 0.50 -29.02 -9.01
CA SER A 239 -0.85 -28.56 -8.63
C SER A 239 -1.73 -29.72 -8.16
N ASN A 240 -2.87 -29.39 -7.55
CA ASN A 240 -3.89 -30.33 -7.09
C ASN A 240 -3.36 -31.29 -6.03
N ASN A 241 -3.34 -32.59 -6.32
CA ASN A 241 -2.93 -33.65 -5.40
C ASN A 241 -1.41 -33.68 -5.12
N ALA A 242 -0.62 -32.79 -5.73
CA ALA A 242 0.82 -32.73 -5.52
C ALA A 242 1.19 -32.54 -4.02
N SER A 243 0.41 -31.76 -3.27
CA SER A 243 0.64 -31.57 -1.83
C SER A 243 0.41 -32.82 -0.99
N LEU A 244 -0.34 -33.82 -1.52
CA LEU A 244 -0.60 -35.10 -0.86
C LEU A 244 0.62 -36.05 -0.93
N TYR A 245 1.66 -35.71 -1.70
CA TYR A 245 2.92 -36.41 -1.58
C TYR A 245 3.64 -35.90 -0.32
N SER A 246 3.24 -36.44 0.84
CA SER A 246 3.72 -36.02 2.15
C SER A 246 3.86 -37.22 3.10
N VAL A 247 4.49 -36.99 4.26
CA VAL A 247 4.60 -37.99 5.35
C VAL A 247 3.30 -38.22 6.13
N GLN A 248 2.23 -37.48 5.84
CA GLN A 248 0.96 -37.58 6.54
C GLN A 248 0.18 -38.83 6.09
N VAL A 249 -0.33 -39.60 7.05
CA VAL A 249 -0.94 -40.92 6.78
C VAL A 249 -2.10 -40.86 5.79
N ASN A 250 -3.03 -39.91 5.95
CA ASN A 250 -4.17 -39.75 5.05
C ASN A 250 -3.74 -39.37 3.62
N ASP A 251 -2.68 -38.58 3.50
CA ASP A 251 -2.24 -38.00 2.23
C ASP A 251 -1.74 -39.10 1.29
N TYR A 252 -0.69 -39.83 1.70
CA TYR A 252 -0.10 -40.86 0.83
C TYR A 252 -1.00 -42.07 0.64
N LEU A 253 -1.87 -42.41 1.60
CA LEU A 253 -2.88 -43.46 1.42
C LEU A 253 -3.90 -43.06 0.34
N THR A 254 -4.29 -41.79 0.27
CA THR A 254 -5.17 -41.26 -0.79
C THR A 254 -4.54 -41.41 -2.18
N LEU A 255 -3.21 -41.37 -2.26
CA LEU A 255 -2.44 -41.63 -3.48
C LEU A 255 -2.22 -43.12 -3.76
N GLY A 256 -2.79 -44.03 -2.95
CA GLY A 256 -2.61 -45.48 -3.10
C GLY A 256 -1.23 -45.98 -2.67
N GLN A 257 -0.47 -45.19 -1.91
CA GLN A 257 0.82 -45.57 -1.33
C GLN A 257 0.63 -46.24 0.04
N ASP A 258 1.71 -46.75 0.64
CA ASP A 258 1.70 -47.47 1.92
C ASP A 258 2.92 -47.10 2.79
N THR A 259 3.14 -47.81 3.90
CA THR A 259 4.27 -47.56 4.81
C THR A 259 5.64 -47.65 4.11
N LYS A 260 5.78 -48.43 3.03
CA LYS A 260 7.06 -48.51 2.31
C LYS A 260 7.37 -47.20 1.59
N TYR A 261 6.34 -46.50 1.11
CA TYR A 261 6.49 -45.17 0.57
C TYR A 261 6.89 -44.17 1.67
N PHE A 262 6.24 -44.23 2.84
CA PHE A 262 6.65 -43.44 4.01
C PHE A 262 8.12 -43.66 4.39
N GLU A 263 8.62 -44.91 4.37
CA GLU A 263 10.05 -45.21 4.59
C GLU A 263 10.98 -44.55 3.58
N LYS A 264 10.56 -44.50 2.31
CA LYS A 264 11.33 -43.81 1.26
C LYS A 264 11.36 -42.30 1.51
N LEU A 265 10.25 -41.70 1.97
CA LEU A 265 10.22 -40.29 2.35
C LEU A 265 11.18 -40.00 3.50
N LEU A 266 11.20 -40.84 4.54
CA LEU A 266 12.17 -40.71 5.63
C LEU A 266 13.62 -40.76 5.11
N ALA A 267 13.91 -41.66 4.16
CA ALA A 267 15.22 -41.78 3.56
C ALA A 267 15.63 -40.52 2.77
N MET A 268 14.70 -39.81 2.14
CA MET A 268 15.01 -38.55 1.42
C MET A 268 15.58 -37.47 2.32
N TYR A 269 15.13 -37.42 3.58
CA TYR A 269 15.57 -36.45 4.56
C TYR A 269 16.85 -36.90 5.29
N ASP A 270 17.34 -38.12 5.09
CA ASP A 270 18.64 -38.60 5.62
C ASP A 270 19.83 -38.17 4.73
N GLN A 271 20.03 -36.85 4.57
CA GLN A 271 21.07 -36.27 3.70
C GLN A 271 22.39 -36.07 4.46
N LYS A 272 22.99 -37.19 4.92
CA LYS A 272 24.18 -37.18 5.77
C LYS A 272 25.34 -36.41 5.15
N GLY A 273 25.85 -35.45 5.92
CA GLY A 273 27.06 -34.71 5.59
C GLY A 273 26.87 -33.57 4.60
N VAL A 274 25.67 -33.35 4.06
CA VAL A 274 25.38 -32.19 3.19
C VAL A 274 24.66 -31.08 3.96
N ASN A 275 23.84 -31.45 4.95
CA ASN A 275 23.21 -30.53 5.88
C ASN A 275 23.79 -30.67 7.30
N ASP A 276 23.79 -29.57 8.07
CA ASP A 276 24.10 -29.58 9.50
C ASP A 276 23.11 -30.49 10.28
N PHE A 277 21.85 -30.48 9.86
CA PHE A 277 20.80 -31.36 10.35
C PHE A 277 19.67 -31.37 9.34
N THR A 278 18.79 -32.35 9.44
CA THR A 278 17.50 -32.36 8.75
C THR A 278 16.38 -32.55 9.77
N TYR A 279 15.13 -32.36 9.33
CA TYR A 279 13.99 -32.33 10.22
C TYR A 279 12.78 -32.95 9.54
N VAL A 280 12.08 -33.82 10.25
CA VAL A 280 10.83 -34.44 9.81
C VAL A 280 9.80 -34.30 10.93
N ASN A 281 8.62 -33.81 10.59
CA ASN A 281 7.49 -33.68 11.48
C ASN A 281 6.35 -34.57 10.98
N VAL A 282 6.00 -35.55 11.80
CA VAL A 282 4.96 -36.54 11.52
C VAL A 282 3.75 -36.23 12.38
N GLY A 283 2.56 -36.44 11.85
CA GLY A 283 1.34 -36.35 12.65
C GLY A 283 0.09 -36.62 11.83
N LEU A 284 -1.05 -36.63 12.52
CA LEU A 284 -2.37 -36.74 11.92
C LEU A 284 -3.39 -36.05 12.83
N GLU A 285 -4.28 -35.26 12.25
CA GLU A 285 -5.39 -34.59 12.92
C GLU A 285 -6.40 -35.61 13.45
N ASN A 286 -7.08 -35.27 14.55
CA ASN A 286 -7.95 -36.22 15.24
C ASN A 286 -9.32 -36.48 14.56
N ASP A 287 -9.71 -35.73 13.54
CA ASP A 287 -11.01 -35.87 12.86
C ASP A 287 -11.06 -37.00 11.82
N TYR A 288 -9.94 -37.66 11.52
CA TYR A 288 -9.90 -38.86 10.70
C TYR A 288 -10.48 -40.09 11.41
N ASP A 289 -11.27 -40.90 10.69
CA ASP A 289 -11.89 -42.13 11.22
C ASP A 289 -10.81 -43.16 11.59
N LEU A 290 -10.64 -43.40 12.89
CA LEU A 290 -9.64 -44.31 13.44
C LEU A 290 -9.75 -45.70 12.81
N SER A 291 -10.95 -46.17 12.47
CA SER A 291 -11.13 -47.50 11.88
C SER A 291 -10.44 -47.66 10.52
N LEU A 292 -10.26 -46.56 9.78
CA LEU A 292 -9.61 -46.55 8.46
C LEU A 292 -8.09 -46.48 8.58
N TYR A 293 -7.57 -45.73 9.55
CA TYR A 293 -6.14 -45.37 9.62
C TYR A 293 -5.36 -46.13 10.71
N LYS A 294 -6.03 -46.86 11.60
CA LYS A 294 -5.43 -47.57 12.74
C LYS A 294 -4.18 -48.38 12.39
N ASN A 295 -4.28 -49.23 11.37
CA ASN A 295 -3.18 -50.13 10.99
C ASN A 295 -1.98 -49.35 10.47
N GLU A 296 -2.22 -48.34 9.64
CA GLU A 296 -1.15 -47.55 9.04
C GLU A 296 -0.43 -46.67 10.06
N ILE A 297 -1.16 -46.07 11.01
CA ILE A 297 -0.57 -45.34 12.14
C ILE A 297 0.40 -46.24 12.91
N LYS A 298 -0.02 -47.47 13.24
CA LYS A 298 0.85 -48.45 13.90
C LYS A 298 2.09 -48.79 13.09
N HIS A 299 1.95 -48.93 11.77
CA HIS A 299 3.07 -49.20 10.88
C HIS A 299 4.07 -48.03 10.81
N VAL A 300 3.59 -46.78 10.78
CA VAL A 300 4.44 -45.58 10.82
C VAL A 300 5.31 -45.55 12.08
N TYR A 301 4.71 -45.72 13.27
CA TYR A 301 5.47 -45.76 14.53
C TYR A 301 6.48 -46.90 14.56
N LYS A 302 6.09 -48.08 14.09
CA LYS A 302 7.00 -49.22 13.96
C LYS A 302 8.16 -48.92 13.01
N SER A 303 7.87 -48.34 11.86
CA SER A 303 8.88 -48.03 10.84
C SER A 303 9.91 -47.02 11.33
N LEU A 304 9.48 -45.98 12.06
CA LEU A 304 10.39 -45.02 12.69
C LEU A 304 11.31 -45.69 13.71
N LYS A 305 10.75 -46.55 14.57
CA LYS A 305 11.52 -47.33 15.53
C LYS A 305 12.53 -48.26 14.85
N ASP A 306 12.09 -49.02 13.86
CA ASP A 306 12.91 -50.00 13.14
C ASP A 306 14.04 -49.32 12.34
N ASN A 307 13.83 -48.09 11.88
CA ASN A 307 14.81 -47.31 11.11
C ASN A 307 15.57 -46.25 11.94
N ASN A 308 15.39 -46.18 13.26
CA ASN A 308 16.00 -45.16 14.12
C ASN A 308 17.52 -45.06 13.95
N ASP A 309 18.22 -46.19 14.07
CA ASP A 309 19.68 -46.22 13.98
C ASP A 309 20.18 -46.05 12.55
N ARG A 310 19.39 -46.52 11.57
CA ARG A 310 19.69 -46.42 10.13
C ARG A 310 19.78 -44.96 9.70
N PHE A 311 18.80 -44.16 10.08
CA PHE A 311 18.69 -42.74 9.68
C PHE A 311 19.18 -41.77 10.76
N ASN A 312 19.74 -42.27 11.86
CA ASN A 312 20.25 -41.47 12.99
C ASN A 312 19.19 -40.47 13.50
N PHE A 313 17.99 -40.97 13.76
CA PHE A 313 16.89 -40.14 14.23
C PHE A 313 17.18 -39.60 15.63
N HIS A 314 16.83 -38.33 15.82
CA HIS A 314 16.83 -37.66 17.11
C HIS A 314 15.39 -37.24 17.43
N PRO A 315 14.62 -38.09 18.14
CA PRO A 315 13.26 -37.77 18.55
C PRO A 315 13.24 -36.55 19.47
N ILE A 316 12.42 -35.55 19.18
CA ILE A 316 12.38 -34.29 19.94
C ILE A 316 10.96 -33.71 19.99
N SER A 317 10.61 -33.02 21.08
CA SER A 317 9.37 -32.25 21.14
C SER A 317 9.51 -30.94 20.36
N LEU A 318 8.39 -30.33 19.93
CA LEU A 318 8.45 -29.05 19.23
C LEU A 318 9.09 -27.94 20.10
N SER A 319 8.84 -27.94 21.42
CA SER A 319 9.38 -26.91 22.31
C SER A 319 10.89 -27.04 22.50
N ASP A 320 11.37 -28.26 22.72
CA ASP A 320 12.80 -28.53 22.91
C ASP A 320 13.58 -28.26 21.62
N PHE A 321 12.98 -28.57 20.47
CA PHE A 321 13.56 -28.22 19.17
C PHE A 321 13.73 -26.72 19.00
N GLY A 322 12.74 -25.91 19.42
CA GLY A 322 12.82 -24.45 19.34
C GLY A 322 13.97 -23.88 20.17
N ASP A 323 14.18 -24.40 21.38
CA ASP A 323 15.31 -24.01 22.23
C ASP A 323 16.66 -24.44 21.63
N TRP A 324 16.74 -25.68 21.16
CA TRP A 324 17.94 -26.19 20.47
C TRP A 324 18.28 -25.35 19.24
N PHE A 325 17.29 -25.07 18.39
CA PHE A 325 17.47 -24.34 17.14
C PHE A 325 17.95 -22.91 17.40
N LYS A 326 17.38 -22.23 18.40
CA LYS A 326 17.82 -20.90 18.84
C LYS A 326 19.24 -20.89 19.39
N ALA A 327 19.60 -21.90 20.19
CA ALA A 327 20.95 -22.03 20.72
C ALA A 327 21.98 -22.35 19.62
N ARG A 328 21.58 -23.13 18.61
CA ARG A 328 22.43 -23.55 17.49
C ARG A 328 22.67 -22.44 16.48
N TYR A 329 21.66 -21.61 16.20
CA TYR A 329 21.68 -20.57 15.17
C TYR A 329 21.41 -19.18 15.78
N PRO A 330 22.43 -18.53 16.35
CA PRO A 330 22.25 -17.26 17.07
C PRO A 330 21.96 -16.07 16.13
N GLU A 331 22.41 -16.10 14.88
CA GLU A 331 22.35 -14.96 13.96
C GLU A 331 21.23 -15.09 12.92
N SER A 332 21.29 -16.09 12.03
CA SER A 332 20.40 -16.20 10.87
C SER A 332 19.74 -17.57 10.76
N SER A 333 18.79 -17.70 9.84
CA SER A 333 18.32 -19.02 9.42
C SER A 333 19.44 -19.81 8.73
N PRO A 334 19.47 -21.14 8.85
CA PRO A 334 20.43 -21.99 8.15
C PRO A 334 20.07 -22.17 6.68
N ALA A 335 21.03 -22.67 5.90
CA ALA A 335 20.83 -23.14 4.54
C ALA A 335 20.70 -24.67 4.49
N TYR A 336 19.98 -25.17 3.50
CA TYR A 336 19.75 -26.59 3.28
C TYR A 336 19.92 -26.96 1.81
N TYR A 337 20.38 -28.19 1.58
CA TYR A 337 20.48 -28.80 0.27
C TYR A 337 19.89 -30.21 0.30
N TYR A 338 19.08 -30.53 -0.71
CA TYR A 338 18.50 -31.86 -0.89
C TYR A 338 18.70 -32.35 -2.32
N GLN A 339 18.98 -33.63 -2.46
CA GLN A 339 19.04 -34.35 -3.74
C GLN A 339 18.23 -35.64 -3.61
N THR A 340 17.29 -35.88 -4.53
CA THR A 340 16.52 -37.13 -4.56
C THR A 340 15.99 -37.45 -5.95
N GLY A 341 15.83 -38.75 -6.23
CA GLY A 341 14.99 -39.22 -7.33
C GLY A 341 13.52 -39.39 -6.90
N ASP A 342 12.68 -39.87 -7.83
CA ASP A 342 11.27 -40.17 -7.57
C ASP A 342 11.11 -41.43 -6.68
N PRO A 343 10.55 -41.33 -5.47
CA PRO A 343 10.37 -42.47 -4.58
C PRO A 343 9.30 -43.45 -5.07
N THR A 344 8.37 -43.01 -5.92
CA THR A 344 7.34 -43.87 -6.49
C THR A 344 7.90 -44.78 -7.59
N GLY A 345 9.02 -44.38 -8.21
CA GLY A 345 9.63 -45.05 -9.35
C GLY A 345 8.85 -44.87 -10.66
N VAL A 346 7.89 -43.93 -10.71
CA VAL A 346 7.08 -43.67 -11.90
C VAL A 346 7.82 -42.77 -12.88
N ASN A 347 8.53 -41.76 -12.38
CA ASN A 347 9.29 -40.79 -13.17
C ASN A 347 10.80 -41.04 -13.07
N SER A 348 11.52 -40.69 -14.13
CA SER A 348 12.98 -40.67 -14.15
C SER A 348 13.54 -39.31 -13.73
N GLY A 349 14.84 -39.28 -13.47
CA GLY A 349 15.58 -38.07 -13.13
C GLY A 349 15.73 -37.84 -11.64
N GLU A 350 16.40 -36.74 -11.32
CA GLU A 350 16.66 -36.28 -9.95
C GLU A 350 16.28 -34.81 -9.82
N VAL A 351 15.83 -34.43 -8.62
CA VAL A 351 15.64 -33.04 -8.24
C VAL A 351 16.67 -32.63 -7.20
N PHE A 352 17.04 -31.35 -7.26
CA PHE A 352 17.98 -30.72 -6.36
C PHE A 352 17.35 -29.45 -5.82
N TRP A 353 17.26 -29.33 -4.50
CA TRP A 353 16.76 -28.15 -3.83
C TRP A 353 17.88 -27.52 -3.02
N TYR A 354 18.13 -26.24 -3.25
CA TYR A 354 18.96 -25.42 -2.38
C TYR A 354 18.14 -24.26 -1.84
N GLN A 355 18.17 -24.07 -0.53
CA GLN A 355 17.45 -22.98 0.12
C GLN A 355 18.30 -22.34 1.20
N SER A 356 18.43 -21.02 1.12
CA SER A 356 19.20 -20.19 2.02
C SER A 356 18.40 -18.97 2.43
N PRO A 357 18.84 -18.17 3.41
CA PRO A 357 18.11 -16.97 3.80
C PRO A 357 17.89 -16.00 2.64
N PHE A 358 18.64 -16.05 1.54
CA PHE A 358 18.54 -15.06 0.47
C PHE A 358 17.79 -15.55 -0.77
N TYR A 359 17.73 -16.87 -1.00
CA TYR A 359 17.03 -17.44 -2.14
C TYR A 359 16.72 -18.93 -1.97
N ARG A 360 15.77 -19.41 -2.78
CA ARG A 360 15.48 -20.82 -3.02
C ARG A 360 15.67 -21.14 -4.49
N LEU A 361 16.24 -22.31 -4.78
CA LEU A 361 16.50 -22.83 -6.12
C LEU A 361 16.07 -24.30 -6.19
N GLY A 362 15.21 -24.63 -7.15
CA GLY A 362 14.83 -25.98 -7.54
C GLY A 362 15.38 -26.31 -8.91
N LEU A 363 16.10 -27.42 -9.02
CA LEU A 363 16.66 -27.94 -10.26
C LEU A 363 16.11 -29.33 -10.52
N LYS A 364 15.84 -29.67 -11.78
CA LYS A 364 15.51 -31.03 -12.22
C LYS A 364 16.50 -31.47 -13.28
N SER A 365 17.12 -32.63 -13.10
CA SER A 365 18.03 -33.22 -14.09
C SER A 365 17.47 -34.56 -14.58
N GLU A 366 17.29 -34.66 -15.89
CA GLU A 366 16.73 -35.85 -16.54
C GLU A 366 17.29 -35.98 -17.95
N ASN A 367 17.61 -37.22 -18.36
CA ASN A 367 18.13 -37.53 -19.70
C ASN A 367 19.36 -36.70 -20.10
N GLY A 368 20.24 -36.42 -19.14
CA GLY A 368 21.46 -35.63 -19.35
C GLY A 368 21.27 -34.13 -19.48
N ASN A 369 20.07 -33.60 -19.22
CA ASN A 369 19.77 -32.17 -19.21
C ASN A 369 19.34 -31.72 -17.82
N THR A 370 19.91 -30.63 -17.32
CA THR A 370 19.47 -29.97 -16.08
C THR A 370 18.68 -28.70 -16.39
N TYR A 371 17.58 -28.49 -15.68
CA TYR A 371 16.73 -27.31 -15.78
C TYR A 371 16.51 -26.67 -14.41
N ILE A 372 16.48 -25.33 -14.37
CA ILE A 372 15.92 -24.58 -13.25
C ILE A 372 14.39 -24.61 -13.38
N ILE A 373 13.72 -25.19 -12.38
CA ILE A 373 12.25 -25.34 -12.33
C ILE A 373 11.59 -24.36 -11.34
N ASP A 374 12.32 -23.97 -10.29
CA ASP A 374 11.90 -22.96 -9.31
C ASP A 374 13.10 -22.08 -8.97
N PHE A 375 12.90 -20.77 -8.95
CA PHE A 375 13.92 -19.85 -8.49
C PHE A 375 13.30 -18.61 -7.87
N ARG A 376 13.59 -18.35 -6.59
CA ARG A 376 13.03 -17.24 -5.83
C ARG A 376 14.12 -16.51 -5.09
N VAL A 377 14.17 -15.19 -5.27
CA VAL A 377 15.03 -14.30 -4.50
C VAL A 377 14.18 -13.68 -3.40
N PHE A 378 14.57 -13.88 -2.14
CA PHE A 378 13.78 -13.38 -1.01
C PHE A 378 13.93 -11.87 -0.88
N ASN A 379 12.80 -11.17 -0.83
CA ASN A 379 12.73 -9.72 -0.65
C ASN A 379 12.02 -9.37 0.65
N ARG A 380 12.77 -8.86 1.63
CA ARG A 380 12.28 -8.51 2.97
C ARG A 380 11.55 -7.18 3.03
N GLU A 381 11.59 -6.40 1.96
CA GLU A 381 10.87 -5.13 1.85
C GLU A 381 9.43 -5.34 1.40
N ILE A 382 9.09 -6.56 0.97
CA ILE A 382 7.75 -6.96 0.58
C ILE A 382 7.09 -7.63 1.79
N TYR A 383 6.09 -6.95 2.32
CA TYR A 383 5.23 -7.50 3.38
C TYR A 383 4.29 -8.55 2.81
N GLU A 384 3.88 -9.49 3.64
CA GLU A 384 2.74 -10.36 3.34
C GLU A 384 1.45 -9.52 3.13
N ASP A 385 0.60 -9.89 2.16
CA ASP A 385 -0.54 -9.08 1.73
C ASP A 385 -1.51 -8.72 2.87
N TYR A 386 -1.65 -9.61 3.87
CA TYR A 386 -2.53 -9.44 5.02
C TYR A 386 -1.80 -9.08 6.31
N PHE A 387 -0.59 -8.52 6.20
CA PHE A 387 0.17 -8.05 7.35
C PHE A 387 -0.60 -7.00 8.16
N ALA A 388 -1.06 -5.96 7.45
CA ALA A 388 -1.74 -4.81 8.05
C ALA A 388 -3.25 -4.78 7.76
N THR A 389 -3.73 -5.53 6.77
CA THR A 389 -5.16 -5.61 6.40
C THR A 389 -5.69 -7.02 6.59
N PRO A 390 -6.96 -7.21 6.99
CA PRO A 390 -7.55 -8.54 7.09
C PRO A 390 -7.76 -9.18 5.71
N ASN A 391 -7.72 -10.51 5.67
CA ASN A 391 -8.22 -11.30 4.56
C ASN A 391 -9.73 -11.49 4.71
N HIS A 392 -10.53 -10.87 3.83
CA HIS A 392 -11.98 -11.09 3.81
C HIS A 392 -12.41 -12.17 2.80
N ASP A 393 -11.47 -12.72 2.04
CA ASP A 393 -11.73 -13.72 1.02
C ASP A 393 -11.81 -15.14 1.62
N LEU A 394 -12.56 -16.00 0.96
CA LEU A 394 -12.69 -17.41 1.34
C LEU A 394 -11.38 -18.20 1.11
N GLU A 395 -10.50 -17.67 0.25
CA GLU A 395 -9.22 -18.25 -0.19
C GLU A 395 -8.04 -17.52 0.46
N LEU A 396 -6.90 -18.20 0.57
CA LEU A 396 -5.63 -17.60 1.01
C LEU A 396 -4.60 -17.68 -0.11
N PHE A 397 -4.05 -16.55 -0.53
CA PHE A 397 -2.89 -16.49 -1.42
C PHE A 397 -1.73 -15.85 -0.66
N HIS A 398 -0.75 -16.67 -0.27
CA HIS A 398 0.48 -16.22 0.36
C HIS A 398 1.67 -16.89 -0.31
N GLU A 399 2.48 -16.11 -1.00
CA GLU A 399 3.55 -16.63 -1.82
C GLU A 399 4.73 -15.69 -1.92
N VAL A 400 5.90 -16.27 -2.12
CA VAL A 400 7.12 -15.52 -2.40
C VAL A 400 7.22 -15.28 -3.90
N PRO A 401 7.48 -14.04 -4.34
CA PRO A 401 7.95 -13.71 -5.67
C PRO A 401 8.91 -14.71 -6.34
N ALA A 402 8.49 -15.28 -7.48
CA ALA A 402 9.35 -16.13 -8.29
C ALA A 402 10.01 -15.37 -9.45
N VAL A 403 11.26 -15.73 -9.73
CA VAL A 403 11.99 -15.44 -10.97
C VAL A 403 11.67 -16.52 -12.01
N ILE A 404 11.65 -17.78 -11.59
CA ILE A 404 11.22 -18.95 -12.38
C ILE A 404 10.28 -19.78 -11.50
N ASP A 405 9.15 -20.21 -12.07
CA ASP A 405 8.17 -21.08 -11.41
C ASP A 405 7.42 -21.86 -12.51
N SER A 406 7.87 -23.08 -12.77
CA SER A 406 7.31 -23.89 -13.86
C SER A 406 5.93 -24.46 -13.56
N VAL A 407 5.49 -24.45 -12.30
CA VAL A 407 4.10 -24.81 -11.93
C VAL A 407 3.14 -23.70 -12.37
N LYS A 408 3.53 -22.43 -12.14
CA LYS A 408 2.74 -21.27 -12.56
C LYS A 408 2.80 -21.00 -14.05
N PHE A 409 3.99 -21.12 -14.62
CA PHE A 409 4.28 -20.80 -16.01
C PHE A 409 4.96 -22.01 -16.68
N PRO A 410 4.20 -23.05 -17.04
CA PRO A 410 4.76 -24.23 -17.71
C PRO A 410 5.52 -23.85 -18.98
N GLY A 411 6.69 -24.44 -19.22
CA GLY A 411 7.54 -24.14 -20.37
C GLY A 411 8.53 -22.98 -20.15
N THR A 412 8.56 -22.38 -18.95
CA THR A 412 9.52 -21.30 -18.60
C THR A 412 10.78 -21.80 -17.89
N GLU A 413 10.97 -23.12 -17.82
CA GLU A 413 12.17 -23.75 -17.28
C GLU A 413 13.43 -23.26 -18.01
N VAL A 414 14.52 -23.06 -17.27
CA VAL A 414 15.78 -22.54 -17.82
C VAL A 414 16.82 -23.64 -17.83
N ALA A 415 17.28 -24.03 -19.02
CA ALA A 415 18.32 -25.05 -19.17
C ALA A 415 19.67 -24.61 -18.61
N LEU A 416 20.37 -25.53 -17.96
CA LEU A 416 21.74 -25.38 -17.49
C LEU A 416 22.66 -26.29 -18.31
N ASP A 417 23.79 -25.74 -18.75
CA ASP A 417 24.83 -26.49 -19.45
C ASP A 417 25.71 -27.28 -18.45
N ILE A 418 25.09 -28.13 -17.64
CA ILE A 418 25.73 -29.07 -16.71
C ILE A 418 24.76 -30.25 -16.49
N ASP A 419 25.27 -31.48 -16.41
CA ASP A 419 24.47 -32.68 -16.12
C ASP A 419 24.62 -33.04 -14.65
N LEU A 420 23.67 -32.62 -13.82
CA LEU A 420 23.76 -32.83 -12.37
C LEU A 420 23.62 -34.30 -11.95
N GLN A 421 23.09 -35.19 -12.79
CA GLN A 421 23.06 -36.63 -12.48
C GLN A 421 24.47 -37.25 -12.52
N LYS A 422 25.43 -36.56 -13.14
CA LYS A 422 26.85 -36.96 -13.21
C LYS A 422 27.76 -36.04 -12.39
N ALA A 423 27.19 -35.08 -11.67
CA ALA A 423 27.98 -34.13 -10.90
C ALA A 423 28.40 -34.72 -9.56
N ASP A 424 29.68 -34.58 -9.24
CA ASP A 424 30.21 -34.88 -7.92
C ASP A 424 30.00 -33.69 -6.98
N LEU A 425 29.57 -33.96 -5.75
CA LEU A 425 29.51 -32.96 -4.70
C LEU A 425 30.93 -32.61 -4.23
N VAL A 426 31.38 -31.40 -4.53
CA VAL A 426 32.70 -30.87 -4.16
C VAL A 426 32.59 -29.97 -2.93
N ARG A 427 33.40 -30.27 -1.92
CA ARG A 427 33.51 -29.45 -0.71
C ARG A 427 34.64 -28.44 -0.87
N SER A 428 34.33 -27.15 -0.72
CA SER A 428 35.34 -26.09 -0.69
C SER A 428 36.07 -26.05 0.66
N LYS A 429 35.37 -26.37 1.76
CA LYS A 429 35.89 -26.54 3.12
C LYS A 429 35.09 -27.62 3.84
N GLN A 430 35.75 -28.43 4.67
CA GLN A 430 35.11 -29.53 5.42
C GLN A 430 34.05 -29.06 6.45
N TRP A 431 33.90 -27.74 6.65
CA TRP A 431 33.17 -27.13 7.77
C TRP A 431 32.10 -26.10 7.38
N ASP A 432 31.81 -25.89 6.09
CA ASP A 432 30.79 -24.91 5.66
C ASP A 432 29.61 -25.63 5.00
N TYR A 433 28.60 -26.00 5.80
CA TYR A 433 27.38 -26.67 5.35
C TYR A 433 26.42 -25.74 4.58
N TRP A 434 26.75 -24.46 4.43
CA TRP A 434 25.88 -23.49 3.78
C TRP A 434 26.25 -23.24 2.32
N GLN A 435 27.38 -23.79 1.86
CA GLN A 435 27.80 -23.77 0.47
C GLN A 435 27.79 -25.19 -0.12
N THR A 436 27.17 -25.33 -1.29
CA THR A 436 27.19 -26.58 -2.08
C THR A 436 27.88 -26.35 -3.41
N SER A 437 28.86 -27.17 -3.78
CA SER A 437 29.50 -27.10 -5.11
C SER A 437 29.33 -28.42 -5.85
N LEU A 438 28.93 -28.35 -7.11
CA LEU A 438 28.63 -29.48 -7.98
C LEU A 438 29.59 -29.43 -9.16
N TRP A 439 30.43 -30.45 -9.30
CA TRP A 439 31.47 -30.52 -10.32
C TRP A 439 31.15 -31.61 -11.33
N GLN A 440 31.22 -31.28 -12.61
CA GLN A 440 31.02 -32.24 -13.70
C GLN A 440 31.95 -31.88 -14.85
N ASP A 441 32.89 -32.78 -15.19
CA ASP A 441 33.81 -32.65 -16.34
C ASP A 441 34.47 -31.26 -16.48
N GLY A 442 34.98 -30.71 -15.37
CA GLY A 442 35.66 -29.40 -15.35
C GLY A 442 34.74 -28.19 -15.17
N LYS A 443 33.41 -28.37 -15.26
CA LYS A 443 32.39 -27.38 -14.93
C LYS A 443 32.12 -27.40 -13.44
N LEU A 444 31.97 -26.23 -12.82
CA LEU A 444 31.71 -26.11 -11.38
C LEU A 444 30.57 -25.11 -11.11
N LEU A 445 29.46 -25.62 -10.61
CA LEU A 445 28.35 -24.83 -10.09
C LEU A 445 28.45 -24.71 -8.57
N THR A 446 28.61 -23.51 -8.05
CA THR A 446 28.68 -23.28 -6.60
C THR A 446 27.49 -22.45 -6.13
N LEU A 447 26.67 -23.05 -5.28
CA LEU A 447 25.55 -22.44 -4.57
C LEU A 447 26.07 -21.92 -3.23
N GLN A 448 26.17 -20.60 -3.08
CA GLN A 448 26.49 -19.94 -1.80
C GLN A 448 25.23 -19.29 -1.26
N PRO A 449 25.17 -18.93 0.04
CA PRO A 449 23.96 -18.35 0.63
C PRO A 449 23.46 -17.09 -0.07
N ASP A 450 24.36 -16.23 -0.57
CA ASP A 450 24.00 -14.91 -1.12
C ASP A 450 24.19 -14.79 -2.65
N LYS A 451 24.68 -15.83 -3.31
CA LYS A 451 24.99 -15.83 -4.75
C LYS A 451 25.17 -17.23 -5.34
N ILE A 452 25.07 -17.32 -6.65
CA ILE A 452 25.45 -18.52 -7.42
C ILE A 452 26.66 -18.22 -8.29
N VAL A 453 27.62 -19.15 -8.34
CA VAL A 453 28.84 -19.02 -9.14
C VAL A 453 28.88 -20.13 -10.18
N PHE A 454 29.02 -19.75 -11.44
CA PHE A 454 29.16 -20.63 -12.59
C PHE A 454 30.60 -20.55 -13.08
N SER A 455 31.41 -21.61 -12.91
CA SER A 455 32.81 -21.62 -13.31
C SER A 455 33.04 -22.63 -14.44
N ASN A 456 33.73 -22.19 -15.50
CA ASN A 456 34.05 -22.98 -16.70
C ASN A 456 32.84 -23.48 -17.51
N PHE A 457 31.66 -22.89 -17.36
CA PHE A 457 30.52 -23.09 -18.27
C PHE A 457 29.63 -21.83 -18.33
N THR A 458 28.75 -21.80 -19.33
CA THR A 458 27.90 -20.63 -19.59
C THR A 458 26.77 -20.56 -18.55
N ALA A 459 26.73 -19.48 -17.77
CA ALA A 459 25.57 -19.18 -16.95
C ALA A 459 24.36 -18.88 -17.87
N PRO A 460 23.16 -19.40 -17.55
CA PRO A 460 22.01 -19.19 -18.42
C PRO A 460 21.58 -17.71 -18.42
N LEU A 461 20.84 -17.29 -19.43
CA LEU A 461 20.26 -15.95 -19.48
C LEU A 461 18.93 -15.94 -18.74
N VAL A 462 18.86 -15.20 -17.62
CA VAL A 462 17.63 -15.00 -16.86
C VAL A 462 17.30 -13.52 -16.86
N ALA A 463 16.17 -13.15 -17.48
CA ALA A 463 15.70 -11.77 -17.52
C ALA A 463 14.99 -11.43 -16.21
N SER A 464 15.76 -11.06 -15.17
CA SER A 464 15.24 -10.64 -13.87
C SER A 464 15.97 -9.43 -13.31
N LYS A 465 15.21 -8.53 -12.68
CA LYS A 465 15.72 -7.40 -11.89
C LYS A 465 16.32 -7.83 -10.55
N ASP A 466 16.00 -9.05 -10.11
CA ASP A 466 16.47 -9.62 -8.84
C ASP A 466 17.92 -10.15 -8.90
N ILE A 467 18.52 -10.21 -10.09
CA ILE A 467 19.81 -10.85 -10.33
C ILE A 467 20.75 -9.88 -11.06
N THR A 468 21.93 -9.63 -10.48
CA THR A 468 23.00 -8.89 -11.12
C THR A 468 24.13 -9.85 -11.54
N PRO A 469 24.32 -10.14 -12.83
CA PRO A 469 25.41 -10.98 -13.31
C PRO A 469 26.76 -10.21 -13.29
N ILE A 470 27.79 -10.81 -12.73
CA ILE A 470 29.16 -10.29 -12.67
C ILE A 470 30.07 -11.26 -13.42
N VAL A 471 30.63 -10.81 -14.55
CA VAL A 471 31.58 -11.61 -15.35
C VAL A 471 32.98 -11.47 -14.76
N THR A 472 33.61 -12.60 -14.48
CA THR A 472 34.98 -12.70 -13.97
C THR A 472 35.85 -13.53 -14.91
N LYS A 473 37.17 -13.56 -14.69
CA LYS A 473 38.09 -14.38 -15.49
C LYS A 473 37.80 -15.88 -15.38
N SER A 474 37.23 -16.32 -14.27
CA SER A 474 36.98 -17.73 -13.94
C SER A 474 35.52 -18.18 -14.17
N GLY A 475 34.63 -17.26 -14.57
CA GLY A 475 33.21 -17.57 -14.72
C GLY A 475 32.26 -16.39 -14.47
N VAL A 476 30.97 -16.69 -14.29
CA VAL A 476 29.91 -15.70 -14.04
C VAL A 476 29.38 -15.88 -12.61
N ILE A 477 29.14 -14.78 -11.91
CA ILE A 477 28.53 -14.76 -10.58
C ILE A 477 27.16 -14.11 -10.68
N TRP A 478 26.12 -14.79 -10.25
CA TRP A 478 24.81 -14.20 -10.00
C TRP A 478 24.74 -13.68 -8.58
N LYS A 479 24.81 -12.36 -8.42
CA LYS A 479 24.59 -11.69 -7.14
C LYS A 479 23.12 -11.31 -7.01
N PHE A 480 22.49 -11.61 -5.87
CA PHE A 480 21.08 -11.29 -5.67
C PHE A 480 20.88 -9.85 -5.18
N THR A 481 19.96 -9.16 -5.84
CA THR A 481 19.57 -7.77 -5.57
C THR A 481 18.04 -7.69 -5.64
N PRO A 482 17.33 -8.12 -4.58
CA PRO A 482 15.87 -8.22 -4.60
C PRO A 482 15.23 -6.89 -5.03
N HIS A 483 14.32 -6.95 -6.00
CA HIS A 483 13.66 -5.78 -6.57
C HIS A 483 12.31 -5.54 -5.94
N THR A 484 12.10 -4.32 -5.45
CA THR A 484 10.82 -3.85 -4.90
C THR A 484 10.19 -2.89 -5.91
N PRO A 485 9.09 -3.26 -6.60
CA PRO A 485 8.45 -2.41 -7.59
C PRO A 485 8.05 -1.05 -7.04
N PHE A 486 8.27 0.00 -7.82
CA PHE A 486 7.91 1.38 -7.49
C PHE A 486 8.48 1.89 -6.16
N LYS A 487 9.45 1.18 -5.58
CA LYS A 487 10.22 1.71 -4.47
C LYS A 487 11.00 2.91 -5.01
N ASN A 488 10.76 4.05 -4.39
CA ASN A 488 11.51 5.27 -4.68
C ASN A 488 12.99 5.05 -4.37
N THR A 489 13.78 4.70 -5.39
CA THR A 489 15.25 4.77 -5.38
C THR A 489 15.74 6.15 -5.79
N THR A 490 14.82 7.06 -6.11
CA THR A 490 15.01 8.50 -6.10
C THR A 490 15.36 8.95 -4.69
N HIS A 491 16.58 8.63 -4.25
CA HIS A 491 17.38 9.61 -3.54
C HIS A 491 17.21 10.87 -4.36
N LEU A 492 16.46 11.85 -3.85
CA LEU A 492 16.39 13.19 -4.41
C LEU A 492 17.81 13.52 -4.80
N THR A 493 18.09 13.50 -6.11
CA THR A 493 19.48 13.39 -6.58
C THR A 493 20.22 14.60 -6.07
N TRP A 494 21.56 14.55 -5.99
CA TRP A 494 22.32 15.74 -5.63
C TRP A 494 21.94 16.93 -6.55
N LEU A 495 21.46 16.68 -7.78
CA LEU A 495 20.86 17.66 -8.68
C LEU A 495 19.56 18.29 -8.16
N PHE A 496 18.66 17.54 -7.49
CA PHE A 496 17.49 18.11 -6.83
C PHE A 496 17.89 19.04 -5.68
N TRP A 497 18.83 18.61 -4.83
CA TRP A 497 19.36 19.45 -3.76
C TRP A 497 20.15 20.65 -4.32
N LEU A 498 20.89 20.46 -5.41
CA LEU A 498 21.53 21.53 -6.16
C LEU A 498 20.50 22.49 -6.74
N LEU A 499 19.34 22.02 -7.21
CA LEU A 499 18.26 22.86 -7.73
C LEU A 499 17.60 23.66 -6.60
N ILE A 500 17.35 23.05 -5.44
CA ILE A 500 16.88 23.76 -4.23
C ILE A 500 17.92 24.81 -3.82
N VAL A 501 19.20 24.44 -3.77
CA VAL A 501 20.29 25.37 -3.42
C VAL A 501 20.43 26.47 -4.46
N LEU A 502 20.35 26.16 -5.76
CA LEU A 502 20.39 27.13 -6.86
C LEU A 502 19.19 28.05 -6.79
N ILE A 503 18.00 27.55 -6.47
CA ILE A 503 16.81 28.37 -6.27
C ILE A 503 16.98 29.24 -5.03
N LEU A 504 17.47 28.73 -3.91
CA LEU A 504 17.81 29.53 -2.73
C LEU A 504 18.87 30.60 -3.05
N VAL A 505 19.86 30.28 -3.90
CA VAL A 505 20.93 31.17 -4.34
C VAL A 505 20.42 32.20 -5.36
N ILE A 506 19.55 31.82 -6.29
CA ILE A 506 18.89 32.72 -7.25
C ILE A 506 17.93 33.64 -6.50
N LEU A 507 17.22 33.16 -5.49
CA LEU A 507 16.39 33.99 -4.60
C LEU A 507 17.24 34.93 -3.73
N ALA A 508 18.44 34.50 -3.33
CA ALA A 508 19.42 35.37 -2.68
C ALA A 508 20.04 36.40 -3.65
N LYS A 509 20.21 36.05 -4.94
CA LYS A 509 20.81 36.89 -5.98
C LYS A 509 19.83 37.81 -6.72
N ALA A 510 18.54 37.47 -6.80
CA ALA A 510 17.49 38.30 -7.41
C ALA A 510 17.18 39.57 -6.59
N GLY A 511 17.84 39.76 -5.45
CA GLY A 511 17.88 40.99 -4.68
C GLY A 511 19.10 41.89 -4.96
N ILE A 512 19.81 41.72 -6.07
CA ILE A 512 21.03 42.48 -6.37
C ILE A 512 20.75 43.58 -7.41
N HIS A 513 20.54 44.81 -6.92
CA HIS A 513 21.37 45.93 -7.34
C HIS A 513 21.91 46.63 -6.06
N PRO A 514 23.16 47.12 -6.08
CA PRO A 514 24.01 47.10 -4.91
C PRO A 514 23.84 48.34 -4.02
N ARG A 515 23.79 48.13 -2.70
CA ARG A 515 24.66 48.81 -1.72
C ARG A 515 24.49 48.16 -0.33
N SER A 516 25.62 47.64 0.17
CA SER A 516 25.93 47.14 1.52
C SER A 516 25.19 45.90 2.08
N GLY A 517 25.88 44.74 2.03
CA GLY A 517 25.61 43.52 2.82
C GLY A 517 24.82 42.42 2.07
N PRO A 518 25.11 41.12 2.28
CA PRO A 518 24.29 40.06 1.71
C PRO A 518 22.85 40.18 2.23
N PRO A 519 21.83 40.25 1.37
CA PRO A 519 20.45 40.43 1.81
C PRO A 519 20.01 39.19 2.60
N LYS A 520 19.77 39.35 3.90
CA LYS A 520 19.13 38.31 4.71
C LYS A 520 17.67 38.21 4.26
N LEU A 521 17.26 37.03 3.76
CA LEU A 521 15.87 36.76 3.42
C LEU A 521 14.97 37.09 4.63
N PRO A 522 13.88 37.86 4.46
CA PRO A 522 12.99 38.17 5.56
C PRO A 522 12.46 36.91 6.26
N ARG A 523 12.57 36.85 7.60
CA ARG A 523 12.13 35.67 8.40
C ARG A 523 10.69 35.23 8.12
N TYR A 524 9.79 36.17 7.81
CA TYR A 524 8.40 35.84 7.51
C TYR A 524 8.21 35.07 6.18
N LEU A 525 9.13 35.22 5.22
CA LEU A 525 9.10 34.44 3.97
C LEU A 525 9.51 32.99 4.24
N ILE A 526 10.52 32.78 5.09
CA ILE A 526 10.92 31.44 5.52
C ILE A 526 9.73 30.75 6.18
N LEU A 527 9.06 31.43 7.12
CA LEU A 527 7.89 30.91 7.80
C LEU A 527 6.70 30.69 6.84
N GLY A 528 6.52 31.56 5.84
CA GLY A 528 5.52 31.37 4.79
C GLY A 528 5.77 30.13 3.93
N VAL A 529 7.03 29.87 3.56
CA VAL A 529 7.42 28.62 2.88
C VAL A 529 7.16 27.42 3.79
N SER A 530 7.52 27.48 5.08
CA SER A 530 7.22 26.41 6.03
C SER A 530 5.72 26.12 6.13
N ILE A 531 4.86 27.15 6.12
CA ILE A 531 3.41 27.01 6.12
C ILE A 531 2.92 26.35 4.82
N ALA A 532 3.46 26.74 3.66
CA ALA A 532 3.14 26.08 2.40
C ALA A 532 3.55 24.60 2.41
N LEU A 533 4.72 24.27 2.96
CA LEU A 533 5.16 22.88 3.11
C LEU A 533 4.26 22.08 4.06
N LEU A 534 3.75 22.69 5.13
CA LEU A 534 2.75 22.06 6.00
C LEU A 534 1.47 21.71 5.23
N ALA A 535 0.96 22.61 4.38
CA ALA A 535 -0.17 22.29 3.50
C ALA A 535 0.18 21.17 2.50
N GLY A 536 1.43 21.08 2.05
CA GLY A 536 1.95 19.98 1.21
C GLY A 536 1.90 18.59 1.86
N LEU A 537 1.77 18.49 3.18
CA LEU A 537 1.61 17.19 3.86
C LEU A 537 0.31 16.46 3.47
N THR A 538 -0.69 17.18 2.95
CA THR A 538 -1.93 16.59 2.39
C THR A 538 -1.68 15.70 1.18
N VAL A 539 -0.53 15.81 0.51
CA VAL A 539 -0.21 15.02 -0.68
C VAL A 539 1.04 14.16 -0.53
N PHE A 540 1.97 14.53 0.35
CA PHE A 540 3.32 13.95 0.43
C PHE A 540 3.36 12.41 0.54
N ARG A 541 2.45 11.82 1.34
CA ARG A 541 2.41 10.39 1.68
C ARG A 541 1.81 9.48 0.59
N ASN A 542 1.11 10.06 -0.39
CA ASN A 542 0.45 9.32 -1.46
C ASN A 542 1.48 8.72 -2.41
N GLY A 543 1.31 7.47 -2.82
CA GLY A 543 2.26 6.78 -3.70
C GLY A 543 3.57 6.38 -3.00
N LEU A 544 3.61 6.28 -1.67
CA LEU A 544 4.69 5.62 -0.92
C LEU A 544 4.30 4.18 -0.60
N LEU A 545 5.29 3.33 -0.36
CA LEU A 545 5.11 1.95 0.10
C LEU A 545 4.97 1.90 1.63
N TYR A 546 3.95 1.17 2.08
CA TYR A 546 3.62 0.90 3.48
C TYR A 546 3.48 -0.62 3.67
N PRO A 547 3.30 -1.13 4.90
CA PRO A 547 3.09 -2.55 5.14
C PRO A 547 1.87 -3.16 4.41
N PHE A 548 0.92 -2.34 3.96
CA PHE A 548 -0.22 -2.76 3.13
C PHE A 548 -0.03 -2.50 1.62
N GLY A 549 1.17 -2.11 1.17
CA GLY A 549 1.46 -1.74 -0.22
C GLY A 549 1.44 -0.23 -0.46
N MET A 550 1.18 0.20 -1.70
CA MET A 550 1.20 1.62 -2.07
C MET A 550 -0.10 2.33 -1.66
N GLY A 551 -0.02 3.34 -0.79
CA GLY A 551 -1.21 4.01 -0.23
C GLY A 551 -1.62 5.32 -0.91
N PHE A 552 -2.94 5.58 -1.00
CA PHE A 552 -3.53 6.83 -1.47
C PHE A 552 -4.64 7.35 -0.54
N TRP A 553 -4.47 8.56 -0.03
CA TRP A 553 -5.35 9.28 0.88
C TRP A 553 -6.24 10.27 0.14
N GLY A 554 -7.47 10.43 0.62
CA GLY A 554 -8.44 11.38 0.07
C GLY A 554 -8.71 11.14 -1.42
N PRO A 555 -8.86 12.21 -2.23
CA PRO A 555 -9.20 12.10 -3.65
C PRO A 555 -8.05 11.56 -4.51
N ASN A 556 -6.85 11.39 -3.95
CA ASN A 556 -5.67 10.97 -4.71
C ASN A 556 -5.76 9.52 -5.22
N GLY A 557 -6.66 8.68 -4.67
CA GLY A 557 -6.94 7.35 -5.21
C GLY A 557 -7.66 7.37 -6.57
N HIS A 558 -8.13 8.53 -7.01
CA HIS A 558 -8.84 8.73 -8.27
C HIS A 558 -8.25 9.88 -9.07
N ASP A 559 -8.37 11.11 -8.57
CA ASP A 559 -8.02 12.33 -9.31
C ASP A 559 -6.53 12.37 -9.63
N ALA A 560 -5.67 12.05 -8.66
CA ALA A 560 -4.24 12.02 -8.89
C ALA A 560 -3.83 10.87 -9.83
N ILE A 561 -4.52 9.73 -9.77
CA ILE A 561 -4.26 8.60 -10.68
C ILE A 561 -4.58 8.98 -12.13
N PHE A 562 -5.69 9.68 -12.37
CA PHE A 562 -6.01 10.24 -13.68
C PHE A 562 -4.87 11.10 -14.20
N HIS A 563 -4.37 12.05 -13.41
CA HIS A 563 -3.24 12.90 -13.79
C HIS A 563 -1.98 12.09 -14.08
N LEU A 564 -1.62 11.14 -13.21
CA LEU A 564 -0.45 10.27 -13.40
C LEU A 564 -0.52 9.49 -14.72
N SER A 565 -1.69 8.98 -15.11
CA SER A 565 -1.86 8.31 -16.40
C SER A 565 -1.59 9.20 -17.61
N VAL A 566 -2.00 10.47 -17.56
CA VAL A 566 -1.76 11.44 -18.63
C VAL A 566 -0.28 11.88 -18.65
N ILE A 567 0.32 12.07 -17.46
CA ILE A 567 1.75 12.39 -17.29
C ILE A 567 2.63 11.29 -17.87
N GLU A 568 2.39 10.02 -17.51
CA GLU A 568 3.15 8.87 -18.00
C GLU A 568 3.03 8.74 -19.52
N LYS A 569 1.83 8.95 -20.06
CA LYS A 569 1.61 8.97 -21.50
C LYS A 569 2.42 10.07 -22.19
N PHE A 570 2.49 11.29 -21.64
CA PHE A 570 3.31 12.36 -22.21
C PHE A 570 4.81 12.13 -21.99
N ALA A 571 5.22 11.50 -20.89
CA ALA A 571 6.61 11.11 -20.68
C ALA A 571 7.08 10.08 -21.72
N GLY A 572 6.26 9.07 -22.00
CA GLY A 572 6.52 8.07 -23.03
C GLY A 572 6.47 8.66 -24.45
N SER A 573 5.49 9.51 -24.75
CA SER A 573 5.26 10.08 -26.09
C SER A 573 4.70 11.51 -26.03
N PRO A 574 5.57 12.53 -25.87
CA PRO A 574 5.15 13.92 -25.63
C PRO A 574 4.20 14.52 -26.68
N PHE A 575 4.37 14.12 -27.95
CA PHE A 575 3.58 14.66 -29.08
C PHE A 575 2.47 13.71 -29.56
N SER A 576 2.27 12.57 -28.89
CA SER A 576 1.05 11.80 -29.08
C SER A 576 -0.06 12.47 -28.27
N PHE A 577 -1.25 12.62 -28.83
CA PHE A 577 -2.45 13.10 -28.11
C PHE A 577 -3.49 12.00 -27.90
N SER A 578 -3.09 10.74 -28.01
CA SER A 578 -3.96 9.60 -27.68
C SER A 578 -4.40 9.64 -26.21
N HIS A 579 -5.64 9.21 -25.97
CA HIS A 579 -6.21 9.11 -24.63
C HIS A 579 -5.72 7.82 -23.95
N PRO A 580 -5.07 7.86 -22.76
CA PRO A 580 -4.58 6.65 -22.11
C PRO A 580 -5.70 5.73 -21.61
N GLN A 581 -6.83 6.31 -21.17
CA GLN A 581 -7.96 5.58 -20.55
C GLN A 581 -8.99 5.01 -21.54
N ILE A 582 -8.96 5.41 -22.82
CA ILE A 582 -9.90 4.93 -23.82
C ILE A 582 -9.20 4.82 -25.17
N ALA A 583 -8.74 3.61 -25.48
CA ALA A 583 -7.93 3.37 -26.67
C ALA A 583 -8.64 3.79 -27.96
N GLY A 584 -7.91 4.39 -28.90
CA GLY A 584 -8.44 4.87 -30.18
C GLY A 584 -8.94 6.32 -30.16
N GLU A 585 -9.18 6.92 -28.99
CA GLU A 585 -9.59 8.31 -28.87
C GLU A 585 -8.41 9.27 -28.66
N LYS A 586 -8.65 10.57 -28.87
CA LYS A 586 -7.72 11.65 -28.53
C LYS A 586 -8.17 12.39 -27.28
N ILE A 587 -7.23 12.97 -26.53
CA ILE A 587 -7.54 13.85 -25.40
C ILE A 587 -8.34 15.05 -25.92
N ALA A 588 -9.52 15.25 -25.35
CA ALA A 588 -10.43 16.35 -25.68
C ALA A 588 -11.20 16.82 -24.45
N ASN A 589 -11.72 18.05 -24.50
CA ASN A 589 -12.52 18.71 -23.45
C ASN A 589 -11.87 18.72 -22.05
N TYR A 590 -10.54 18.68 -22.02
CA TYR A 590 -9.74 18.58 -20.80
C TYR A 590 -8.56 19.57 -20.83
N HIS A 591 -8.19 20.10 -19.66
CA HIS A 591 -7.11 21.08 -19.49
C HIS A 591 -5.79 20.41 -19.09
N PHE A 592 -4.99 20.02 -20.08
CA PHE A 592 -3.86 19.10 -19.89
C PHE A 592 -2.48 19.77 -19.70
N ILE A 593 -2.39 21.11 -19.62
CA ILE A 593 -1.08 21.81 -19.56
C ILE A 593 -0.23 21.32 -18.37
N PHE A 594 -0.86 21.13 -17.21
CA PHE A 594 -0.14 20.64 -16.04
C PHE A 594 0.49 19.25 -16.31
N ASP A 595 -0.29 18.33 -16.88
CA ASP A 595 0.15 16.96 -17.15
C ASP A 595 1.21 16.91 -18.26
N PHE A 596 1.06 17.76 -19.29
CA PHE A 596 2.03 17.87 -20.39
C PHE A 596 3.38 18.40 -19.91
N LEU A 597 3.40 19.50 -19.16
CA LEU A 597 4.63 20.05 -18.59
C LEU A 597 5.27 19.06 -17.61
N SER A 598 4.46 18.35 -16.84
CA SER A 598 4.92 17.32 -15.91
C SER A 598 5.51 16.10 -16.65
N GLY A 599 4.87 15.62 -17.71
CA GLY A 599 5.37 14.52 -18.54
C GLY A 599 6.69 14.86 -19.24
N ILE A 600 6.83 16.08 -19.75
CA ILE A 600 8.12 16.58 -20.27
C ILE A 600 9.18 16.59 -19.16
N THR A 601 8.83 17.06 -17.97
CA THR A 601 9.77 17.13 -16.83
C THR A 601 10.21 15.74 -16.38
N VAL A 602 9.29 14.78 -16.27
CA VAL A 602 9.57 13.36 -15.98
C VAL A 602 10.56 12.80 -17.00
N LYS A 603 10.29 13.02 -18.29
CA LYS A 603 11.15 12.53 -19.38
C LYS A 603 12.55 13.16 -19.35
N LEU A 604 12.64 14.47 -19.16
CA LEU A 604 13.91 15.20 -19.20
C LEU A 604 14.78 14.95 -17.97
N LEU A 605 14.18 14.83 -16.79
CA LEU A 605 14.90 14.67 -15.52
C LEU A 605 15.06 13.22 -15.07
N GLY A 606 14.37 12.27 -15.71
CA GLY A 606 14.42 10.85 -15.33
C GLY A 606 13.87 10.57 -13.92
N ILE A 607 12.93 11.39 -13.46
CA ILE A 607 12.28 11.25 -12.14
C ILE A 607 10.92 10.55 -12.29
N SER A 608 10.47 9.86 -11.24
CA SER A 608 9.14 9.25 -11.22
C SER A 608 8.03 10.30 -11.29
N SER A 609 6.96 10.02 -12.04
CA SER A 609 5.74 10.86 -12.08
C SER A 609 5.11 11.01 -10.70
N ILE A 610 5.11 9.94 -9.89
CA ILE A 610 4.60 9.93 -8.51
C ILE A 610 5.37 10.93 -7.65
N ASP A 611 6.71 10.94 -7.75
CA ASP A 611 7.55 11.88 -7.01
C ASP A 611 7.37 13.32 -7.47
N LEU A 612 7.29 13.51 -8.79
CA LEU A 612 7.04 14.83 -9.35
C LEU A 612 5.72 15.39 -8.82
N TYR A 613 4.66 14.59 -8.88
CA TYR A 613 3.31 15.00 -8.51
C TYR A 613 3.15 15.25 -7.00
N PHE A 614 3.56 14.29 -6.15
CA PHE A 614 3.24 14.34 -4.71
C PHE A 614 4.30 15.00 -3.84
N ARG A 615 5.57 15.08 -4.26
CA ARG A 615 6.67 15.59 -3.41
C ARG A 615 7.35 16.81 -4.00
N ILE A 616 7.66 16.80 -5.30
CA ILE A 616 8.47 17.86 -5.92
C ILE A 616 7.61 19.07 -6.30
N PHE A 617 6.50 18.86 -7.00
CA PHE A 617 5.61 19.94 -7.45
C PHE A 617 5.06 20.78 -6.29
N PRO A 618 4.54 20.21 -5.18
CA PRO A 618 4.01 21.00 -4.07
C PRO A 618 5.06 21.94 -3.44
N ILE A 619 6.33 21.50 -3.37
CA ILE A 619 7.44 22.33 -2.87
C ILE A 619 7.67 23.54 -3.78
N PHE A 620 7.82 23.31 -5.09
CA PHE A 620 8.06 24.39 -6.04
C PHE A 620 6.86 25.31 -6.21
N ALA A 621 5.65 24.75 -6.24
CA ALA A 621 4.42 25.51 -6.31
C ALA A 621 4.23 26.37 -5.06
N GLY A 622 4.44 25.81 -3.86
CA GLY A 622 4.39 26.55 -2.60
C GLY A 622 5.39 27.70 -2.56
N LEU A 623 6.63 27.46 -2.96
CA LEU A 623 7.66 28.50 -3.05
C LEU A 623 7.29 29.62 -4.04
N ALA A 624 6.84 29.24 -5.25
CA ALA A 624 6.42 30.19 -6.27
C ALA A 624 5.24 31.06 -5.78
N ILE A 625 4.23 30.44 -5.18
CA ILE A 625 3.07 31.14 -4.62
C ILE A 625 3.51 32.13 -3.53
N VAL A 626 4.34 31.70 -2.57
CA VAL A 626 4.82 32.58 -1.47
C VAL A 626 5.55 33.80 -2.01
N LEU A 627 6.47 33.62 -2.97
CA LEU A 627 7.29 34.69 -3.50
C LEU A 627 6.49 35.66 -4.39
N LEU A 628 5.66 35.13 -5.28
CA LEU A 628 4.84 35.94 -6.18
C LEU A 628 3.77 36.69 -5.40
N LEU A 629 3.18 36.07 -4.39
CA LEU A 629 2.21 36.72 -3.51
C LEU A 629 2.88 37.82 -2.69
N ASP A 630 4.03 37.57 -2.05
CA ASP A 630 4.75 38.61 -1.30
C ASP A 630 5.13 39.81 -2.19
N LYS A 631 5.55 39.56 -3.44
CA LYS A 631 5.81 40.62 -4.43
C LYS A 631 4.55 41.45 -4.71
N LEU A 632 3.41 40.79 -4.93
CA LEU A 632 2.13 41.46 -5.17
C LEU A 632 1.70 42.29 -3.96
N LEU A 633 1.76 41.72 -2.76
CA LEU A 633 1.35 42.42 -1.53
C LEU A 633 2.26 43.60 -1.20
N LYS A 634 3.56 43.52 -1.48
CA LYS A 634 4.48 44.68 -1.39
C LYS A 634 4.00 45.82 -2.28
N SER A 635 3.60 45.52 -3.51
CA SER A 635 3.11 46.53 -4.46
C SER A 635 1.71 47.08 -4.11
N TRP A 636 0.94 46.38 -3.26
CA TRP A 636 -0.31 46.89 -2.68
C TRP A 636 -0.11 47.62 -1.34
N GLY A 637 1.13 47.86 -0.92
CA GLY A 637 1.44 48.60 0.31
C GLY A 637 1.21 47.83 1.61
N TYR A 638 1.13 46.48 1.56
CA TYR A 638 0.96 45.67 2.78
C TYR A 638 2.23 45.68 3.63
N SER A 639 2.07 45.91 4.93
CA SER A 639 3.13 45.83 5.94
C SER A 639 3.67 44.40 6.11
N ARG A 640 4.83 44.25 6.77
CA ARG A 640 5.46 42.93 6.96
C ARG A 640 4.56 41.93 7.71
N SER A 641 3.83 42.41 8.73
CA SER A 641 2.89 41.59 9.50
C SER A 641 1.68 41.18 8.68
N GLU A 642 1.13 42.09 7.87
CA GLU A 642 -0.01 41.79 7.00
C GLU A 642 0.36 40.79 5.91
N ARG A 643 1.57 40.90 5.34
CA ARG A 643 2.07 39.92 4.36
C ARG A 643 2.24 38.54 5.00
N PHE A 644 2.80 38.47 6.20
CA PHE A 644 2.92 37.21 6.93
C PHE A 644 1.55 36.58 7.21
N LEU A 645 0.61 37.36 7.75
CA LEU A 645 -0.73 36.87 8.06
C LEU A 645 -1.48 36.46 6.78
N SER A 646 -1.26 37.15 5.66
CA SER A 646 -1.82 36.76 4.36
C SER A 646 -1.32 35.38 3.92
N LEU A 647 -0.01 35.11 4.07
CA LEU A 647 0.57 33.80 3.75
C LEU A 647 -0.02 32.70 4.65
N LEU A 648 -0.19 32.96 5.94
CA LEU A 648 -0.83 32.03 6.86
C LEU A 648 -2.26 31.70 6.42
N LEU A 649 -3.08 32.73 6.16
CA LEU A 649 -4.50 32.54 5.84
C LEU A 649 -4.71 31.93 4.45
N VAL A 650 -3.86 32.23 3.47
CA VAL A 650 -3.94 31.66 2.12
C VAL A 650 -3.73 30.15 2.12
N PHE A 651 -2.91 29.62 3.02
CA PHE A 651 -2.60 28.18 3.11
C PHE A 651 -3.34 27.44 4.22
N LEU A 652 -3.77 28.11 5.30
CA LEU A 652 -4.30 27.42 6.47
C LEU A 652 -5.68 27.88 6.92
N ALA A 653 -6.27 28.92 6.32
CA ALA A 653 -7.64 29.29 6.69
C ALA A 653 -8.64 28.19 6.27
N GLY A 654 -9.52 27.85 7.19
CA GLY A 654 -10.53 26.81 7.07
C GLY A 654 -11.94 27.38 7.05
N SER A 655 -12.90 26.47 6.87
CA SER A 655 -14.34 26.73 7.00
C SER A 655 -14.78 26.57 8.45
N PHE A 656 -15.99 27.02 8.75
CA PHE A 656 -16.69 26.68 10.00
C PHE A 656 -17.35 25.29 9.97
N GLY A 657 -16.87 24.39 9.11
CA GLY A 657 -17.44 23.05 8.94
C GLY A 657 -17.33 22.15 10.17
N PHE A 658 -16.51 22.50 11.15
CA PHE A 658 -16.51 21.83 12.45
C PHE A 658 -17.84 22.00 13.21
N ILE A 659 -18.60 23.08 12.97
CA ILE A 659 -19.89 23.33 13.63
C ILE A 659 -20.90 22.19 13.35
N PRO A 660 -21.24 21.86 12.09
CA PRO A 660 -22.11 20.72 11.82
C PRO A 660 -21.53 19.39 12.30
N LYS A 661 -20.20 19.21 12.25
CA LYS A 661 -19.56 17.96 12.68
C LYS A 661 -19.65 17.71 14.18
N ILE A 662 -19.60 18.76 15.01
CA ILE A 662 -19.87 18.67 16.45
C ILE A 662 -21.29 18.17 16.73
N PHE A 663 -22.29 18.64 15.98
CA PHE A 663 -23.68 18.17 16.12
C PHE A 663 -23.85 16.70 15.74
N THR A 664 -22.95 16.14 14.92
CA THR A 664 -22.92 14.72 14.54
C THR A 664 -22.00 13.86 15.43
N GLY A 665 -21.48 14.41 16.54
CA GLY A 665 -20.64 13.69 17.50
C GLY A 665 -19.14 13.64 17.17
N GLN A 666 -18.66 14.45 16.20
CA GLN A 666 -17.23 14.59 15.90
C GLN A 666 -16.61 15.77 16.66
N ASP A 667 -15.27 15.89 16.62
CA ASP A 667 -14.53 16.96 17.30
C ASP A 667 -14.39 18.25 16.46
N ILE A 668 -13.74 19.28 17.04
CA ILE A 668 -13.54 20.60 16.41
C ILE A 668 -12.58 20.58 15.21
N PHE A 669 -11.84 19.49 15.01
CA PHE A 669 -10.84 19.29 13.95
C PHE A 669 -11.43 18.42 12.84
N ALA A 670 -12.57 18.84 12.29
CA ALA A 670 -13.27 18.13 11.21
C ALA A 670 -14.01 19.10 10.28
N GLY A 671 -14.53 18.55 9.17
CA GLY A 671 -15.55 19.22 8.36
C GLY A 671 -15.03 20.21 7.32
N GLU A 672 -13.80 20.10 6.84
CA GLU A 672 -13.24 20.98 5.79
C GLU A 672 -14.23 21.29 4.67
N SER A 673 -14.75 20.25 4.04
CA SER A 673 -15.69 20.31 2.92
C SER A 673 -17.16 20.10 3.33
N ALA A 674 -17.49 20.28 4.62
CA ALA A 674 -18.86 20.17 5.10
C ALA A 674 -19.81 21.17 4.40
N PHE A 675 -19.27 22.28 3.90
CA PHE A 675 -19.97 23.29 3.11
C PHE A 675 -19.66 23.22 1.61
N TRP A 676 -19.31 22.03 1.08
CA TRP A 676 -18.89 21.74 -0.30
C TRP A 676 -17.50 22.23 -0.71
N SER A 677 -16.98 23.36 -0.22
CA SER A 677 -15.66 23.81 -0.67
C SER A 677 -14.53 23.14 0.09
N ASN A 678 -13.56 22.60 -0.63
CA ASN A 678 -12.22 22.38 -0.08
C ASN A 678 -11.62 23.73 0.35
N GLN A 679 -10.78 23.69 1.38
CA GLN A 679 -10.22 24.87 2.02
C GLN A 679 -8.75 25.06 1.66
N SER A 680 -8.14 26.12 2.19
CA SER A 680 -6.79 26.55 1.82
C SER A 680 -5.71 25.47 1.98
N VAL A 681 -5.85 24.60 2.99
CA VAL A 681 -4.86 23.54 3.26
C VAL A 681 -4.77 22.50 2.14
N SER A 682 -5.86 22.36 1.37
CA SER A 682 -6.01 21.40 0.28
C SER A 682 -5.57 21.94 -1.09
N ILE A 683 -4.88 23.10 -1.13
CA ILE A 683 -4.43 23.73 -2.38
C ILE A 683 -3.62 22.79 -3.29
N PHE A 684 -2.85 21.86 -2.70
CA PHE A 684 -2.00 20.93 -3.44
C PHE A 684 -2.71 19.63 -3.85
N LEU A 685 -3.93 19.35 -3.36
CA LEU A 685 -4.73 18.21 -3.83
C LEU A 685 -5.11 18.33 -5.31
N ASN A 686 -5.11 19.56 -5.86
CA ASN A 686 -5.35 19.81 -7.27
C ASN A 686 -4.18 20.61 -7.87
N PRO A 687 -3.13 19.95 -8.37
CA PRO A 687 -1.98 20.61 -8.98
C PRO A 687 -2.32 21.57 -10.14
N PRO A 688 -3.29 21.29 -11.03
CA PRO A 688 -3.74 22.28 -12.01
C PRO A 688 -4.25 23.57 -11.38
N TYR A 689 -4.99 23.49 -10.26
CA TYR A 689 -5.41 24.67 -9.49
C TYR A 689 -4.20 25.43 -8.92
N ALA A 690 -3.26 24.75 -8.27
CA ALA A 690 -2.05 25.39 -7.74
C ALA A 690 -1.23 26.07 -8.85
N LEU A 691 -1.07 25.43 -10.01
CA LEU A 691 -0.39 26.02 -11.18
C LEU A 691 -1.14 27.24 -11.72
N SER A 692 -2.48 27.19 -11.76
CA SER A 692 -3.29 28.33 -12.19
C SER A 692 -3.14 29.54 -11.26
N ILE A 693 -2.97 29.34 -9.96
CA ILE A 693 -2.69 30.42 -8.99
C ILE A 693 -1.34 31.06 -9.29
N ILE A 694 -0.31 30.26 -9.61
CA ILE A 694 1.02 30.79 -9.99
C ILE A 694 0.91 31.66 -11.25
N ILE A 695 0.24 31.17 -12.30
CA ILE A 695 0.04 31.92 -13.54
C ILE A 695 -0.78 33.20 -13.30
N LEU A 696 -1.84 33.11 -12.48
CA LEU A 696 -2.67 34.26 -12.13
C LEU A 696 -1.88 35.30 -11.31
N LEU A 697 -1.03 34.88 -10.36
CA LEU A 697 -0.15 35.79 -9.63
C LEU A 697 0.91 36.43 -10.53
N LEU A 698 1.44 35.71 -11.52
CA LEU A 698 2.34 36.28 -12.54
C LEU A 698 1.62 37.36 -13.36
N PHE A 699 0.40 37.07 -13.81
CA PHE A 699 -0.45 38.01 -14.53
C PHE A 699 -0.72 39.28 -13.70
N LEU A 700 -1.11 39.12 -12.43
CA LEU A 700 -1.42 40.24 -11.53
C LEU A 700 -0.19 41.09 -11.19
N ASN A 701 0.96 40.46 -10.94
CA ASN A 701 2.22 41.17 -10.70
C ASN A 701 2.66 41.98 -11.92
N LYS A 702 2.45 41.46 -13.12
CA LYS A 702 2.78 42.16 -14.36
C LYS A 702 1.82 43.32 -14.64
N LEU A 703 0.53 43.14 -14.36
CA LEU A 703 -0.49 44.18 -14.51
C LEU A 703 -0.28 45.38 -13.55
N ASN A 704 0.43 45.19 -12.44
CA ASN A 704 0.57 46.21 -11.40
C ASN A 704 1.59 47.35 -11.70
N GLY A 705 2.15 47.41 -12.91
CA GLY A 705 3.03 48.50 -13.36
C GLY A 705 2.27 49.77 -13.78
N GLU A 706 2.97 50.92 -13.87
CA GLU A 706 2.39 52.16 -14.43
C GLU A 706 1.80 51.92 -15.84
N PRO A 707 0.68 52.57 -16.21
CA PRO A 707 -0.10 52.25 -17.40
C PRO A 707 0.62 52.70 -18.68
N ARG A 708 1.60 51.94 -19.14
CA ARG A 708 2.09 52.00 -20.52
C ARG A 708 1.82 50.64 -21.15
N THR A 709 0.60 50.48 -21.65
CA THR A 709 0.24 49.36 -22.55
C THR A 709 0.99 49.52 -23.87
N ASN A 710 2.30 49.29 -23.85
CA ASN A 710 3.03 48.99 -25.07
C ASN A 710 2.52 47.63 -25.59
N ASN A 711 2.66 47.40 -26.90
CA ASN A 711 2.12 46.19 -27.52
C ASN A 711 2.71 44.90 -26.91
N SER A 712 3.96 44.94 -26.42
CA SER A 712 4.64 43.79 -25.81
C SER A 712 4.03 43.36 -24.47
N GLU A 713 3.65 44.31 -23.62
CA GLU A 713 3.00 44.02 -22.34
C GLU A 713 1.59 43.45 -22.54
N LEU A 714 0.84 44.01 -23.50
CA LEU A 714 -0.46 43.48 -23.87
C LEU A 714 -0.35 42.02 -24.34
N ILE A 715 0.59 41.71 -25.24
CA ILE A 715 0.84 40.34 -25.72
C ILE A 715 1.19 39.42 -24.56
N THR A 716 2.10 39.84 -23.68
CA THR A 716 2.55 39.02 -22.53
C THR A 716 1.38 38.69 -21.59
N LEU A 717 0.55 39.69 -21.26
CA LEU A 717 -0.62 39.49 -20.41
C LEU A 717 -1.69 38.63 -21.11
N SER A 718 -1.89 38.80 -22.42
CA SER A 718 -2.79 37.95 -23.21
C SER A 718 -2.33 36.49 -23.24
N LEU A 719 -1.01 36.23 -23.34
CA LEU A 719 -0.45 34.88 -23.25
C LEU A 719 -0.65 34.26 -21.87
N LEU A 720 -0.27 34.97 -20.80
CA LEU A 720 -0.44 34.48 -19.42
C LEU A 720 -1.92 34.21 -19.10
N GLY A 721 -2.82 35.12 -19.46
CA GLY A 721 -4.25 34.97 -19.23
C GLY A 721 -4.86 33.86 -20.10
N GLY A 722 -4.47 33.76 -21.37
CA GLY A 722 -4.98 32.76 -22.30
C GLY A 722 -4.55 31.33 -21.94
N LEU A 723 -3.33 31.15 -21.42
CA LEU A 723 -2.83 29.85 -20.93
C LEU A 723 -3.69 29.27 -19.80
N LEU A 724 -4.42 30.11 -19.04
CA LEU A 724 -5.33 29.63 -18.01
C LEU A 724 -6.45 28.76 -18.59
N ALA A 725 -6.84 28.92 -19.86
CA ALA A 725 -7.89 28.13 -20.49
C ALA A 725 -7.56 26.62 -20.48
N GLN A 726 -6.29 26.27 -20.71
CA GLN A 726 -5.78 24.90 -20.70
C GLN A 726 -5.00 24.52 -19.44
N THR A 727 -4.85 25.44 -18.48
CA THR A 727 -4.33 25.14 -17.13
C THR A 727 -5.47 24.84 -16.17
N LYS A 728 -6.47 25.73 -16.08
CA LYS A 728 -7.67 25.55 -15.27
C LYS A 728 -8.77 26.51 -15.75
N ILE A 729 -9.79 25.96 -16.41
CA ILE A 729 -10.84 26.75 -17.04
C ILE A 729 -11.57 27.70 -16.08
N TYR A 730 -11.71 27.33 -14.80
CA TYR A 730 -12.31 28.20 -13.78
C TYR A 730 -11.54 29.51 -13.58
N ALA A 731 -10.19 29.47 -13.58
CA ALA A 731 -9.37 30.68 -13.47
C ALA A 731 -9.56 31.58 -14.68
N PHE A 732 -9.63 30.98 -15.88
CA PHE A 732 -9.79 31.69 -17.14
C PHE A 732 -11.13 32.43 -17.20
N ILE A 733 -12.24 31.76 -16.86
CA ILE A 733 -13.58 32.38 -16.82
C ILE A 733 -13.63 33.53 -15.81
N LEU A 734 -13.07 33.34 -14.60
CA LEU A 734 -13.01 34.41 -13.59
C LEU A 734 -12.19 35.61 -14.07
N LEU A 735 -11.05 35.38 -14.72
CA LEU A 735 -10.21 36.45 -15.26
C LEU A 735 -10.91 37.21 -16.39
N LEU A 736 -11.57 36.51 -17.32
CA LEU A 736 -12.35 37.15 -18.39
C LEU A 736 -13.48 38.02 -17.82
N GLY A 737 -14.25 37.50 -16.87
CA GLY A 737 -15.28 38.27 -16.17
C GLY A 737 -14.68 39.50 -15.48
N ALA A 738 -13.58 39.34 -14.76
CA ALA A 738 -12.92 40.44 -14.08
C ALA A 738 -12.40 41.53 -15.05
N LEU A 739 -11.84 41.15 -16.19
CA LEU A 739 -11.37 42.08 -17.22
C LEU A 739 -12.53 42.84 -17.88
N LEU A 740 -13.63 42.16 -18.19
CA LEU A 740 -14.83 42.74 -18.77
C LEU A 740 -15.43 43.80 -17.83
N PHE A 741 -15.67 43.45 -16.56
CA PHE A 741 -16.29 44.35 -15.58
C PHE A 741 -15.33 45.42 -15.05
N SER A 742 -14.01 45.22 -15.21
CA SER A 742 -13.01 46.27 -14.98
C SER A 742 -12.85 47.22 -16.17
N LYS A 743 -13.59 47.03 -17.27
CA LYS A 743 -13.55 47.80 -18.52
C LYS A 743 -12.20 47.72 -19.26
N ARG A 744 -11.51 46.57 -19.18
CA ARG A 744 -10.21 46.31 -19.82
C ARG A 744 -10.38 45.55 -21.14
N TYR A 745 -11.17 46.09 -22.06
CA TYR A 745 -11.65 45.38 -23.26
C TYR A 745 -10.54 44.87 -24.20
N LYS A 746 -9.48 45.66 -24.45
CA LYS A 746 -8.35 45.22 -25.30
C LYS A 746 -7.68 43.97 -24.74
N LEU A 747 -7.46 43.96 -23.42
CA LEU A 747 -6.84 42.82 -22.75
C LEU A 747 -7.81 41.64 -22.65
N PHE A 748 -9.10 41.88 -22.41
CA PHE A 748 -10.15 40.86 -22.49
C PHE A 748 -10.14 40.15 -23.84
N ILE A 749 -10.16 40.90 -24.95
CA ILE A 749 -10.13 40.33 -26.32
C ILE A 749 -8.84 39.53 -26.54
N GLY A 750 -7.68 40.08 -26.16
CA GLY A 750 -6.41 39.39 -26.32
C GLY A 750 -6.33 38.07 -25.53
N VAL A 751 -6.76 38.08 -24.26
CA VAL A 751 -6.83 36.87 -23.41
C VAL A 751 -7.82 35.86 -23.99
N LEU A 752 -8.98 36.31 -24.46
CA LEU A 752 -10.00 35.45 -25.08
C LEU A 752 -9.48 34.78 -26.36
N ILE A 753 -8.86 35.54 -27.27
CA ILE A 753 -8.30 35.00 -28.52
C ILE A 753 -7.25 33.94 -28.23
N VAL A 754 -6.28 34.23 -27.36
CA VAL A 754 -5.24 33.25 -27.00
C VAL A 754 -5.87 32.02 -26.35
N GLY A 755 -6.80 32.20 -25.41
CA GLY A 755 -7.47 31.08 -24.73
C GLY A 755 -8.23 30.18 -25.70
N VAL A 756 -8.93 30.77 -26.68
CA VAL A 756 -9.61 30.03 -27.75
C VAL A 756 -8.59 29.31 -28.64
N LEU A 757 -7.53 29.97 -29.09
CA LEU A 757 -6.51 29.36 -29.95
C LEU A 757 -5.83 28.15 -29.31
N VAL A 758 -5.50 28.24 -28.02
CA VAL A 758 -4.83 27.14 -27.29
C VAL A 758 -5.81 26.00 -26.96
N SER A 759 -7.12 26.28 -26.86
CA SER A 759 -8.13 25.27 -26.54
C SER A 759 -8.75 24.61 -27.77
N PHE A 760 -8.88 25.34 -28.89
CA PHE A 760 -9.62 24.90 -30.07
C PHE A 760 -9.21 23.52 -30.62
N PRO A 761 -7.91 23.15 -30.69
CA PRO A 761 -7.50 21.83 -31.16
C PRO A 761 -7.96 20.65 -30.28
N PHE A 762 -8.39 20.95 -29.05
CA PHE A 762 -8.74 19.96 -28.02
C PHE A 762 -10.21 20.07 -27.59
N THR A 763 -11.02 20.81 -28.33
CA THR A 763 -12.47 20.93 -28.08
C THR A 763 -13.23 20.10 -29.09
N THR A 764 -14.09 19.20 -28.64
CA THR A 764 -15.04 18.51 -29.51
C THR A 764 -16.41 19.21 -29.42
N PHE A 765 -16.98 19.51 -30.59
CA PHE A 765 -18.30 20.15 -30.68
C PHE A 765 -19.38 19.05 -30.77
N GLY A 766 -20.38 19.08 -29.88
CA GLY A 766 -21.50 18.12 -29.94
C GLY A 766 -22.11 17.64 -28.62
N GLY A 767 -21.72 18.18 -27.45
CA GLY A 767 -22.26 17.78 -26.15
C GLY A 767 -23.27 18.75 -25.54
N HIS A 768 -23.88 18.37 -24.41
CA HIS A 768 -24.70 19.26 -23.59
C HIS A 768 -23.90 20.46 -23.09
N SER A 769 -24.57 21.59 -22.80
CA SER A 769 -23.94 22.75 -22.20
C SER A 769 -23.12 22.35 -20.96
N PRO A 770 -21.84 22.78 -20.84
CA PRO A 770 -20.98 22.40 -19.72
C PRO A 770 -21.51 22.93 -18.39
N PHE A 771 -22.25 24.04 -18.41
CA PHE A 771 -22.90 24.63 -17.25
C PHE A 771 -24.42 24.68 -17.42
N ILE A 772 -25.11 24.36 -16.34
CA ILE A 772 -26.56 24.46 -16.19
C ILE A 772 -26.85 25.59 -15.21
N PHE A 773 -27.80 26.45 -15.56
CA PHE A 773 -28.34 27.43 -14.61
C PHE A 773 -29.24 26.71 -13.59
N SER A 774 -28.73 26.53 -12.38
CA SER A 774 -29.41 25.86 -11.26
C SER A 774 -29.20 26.70 -10.00
N PRO A 775 -29.96 27.79 -9.84
CA PRO A 775 -29.74 28.72 -8.75
C PRO A 775 -29.96 28.06 -7.39
N PHE A 776 -29.07 28.36 -6.44
CA PHE A 776 -29.06 27.86 -5.07
C PHE A 776 -28.92 26.33 -4.92
N TRP A 777 -28.43 25.62 -5.95
CA TRP A 777 -28.20 24.18 -5.87
C TRP A 777 -27.30 23.78 -4.69
N PHE A 778 -26.12 24.39 -4.55
CA PHE A 778 -25.18 24.08 -3.46
C PHE A 778 -25.75 24.41 -2.06
N PRO A 779 -26.34 25.60 -1.83
CA PRO A 779 -27.08 25.89 -0.60
C PRO A 779 -28.17 24.87 -0.26
N ARG A 780 -28.91 24.39 -1.26
CA ARG A 780 -29.97 23.37 -1.07
C ARG A 780 -29.38 22.00 -0.73
N SER A 781 -28.44 21.53 -1.55
CA SER A 781 -27.86 20.19 -1.43
C SER A 781 -27.03 20.02 -0.15
N LEU A 782 -26.48 21.11 0.39
CA LEU A 782 -25.81 21.16 1.69
C LEU A 782 -26.61 20.48 2.81
N PHE A 783 -27.92 20.73 2.85
CA PHE A 783 -28.82 20.19 3.88
C PHE A 783 -29.42 18.84 3.50
N ALA A 784 -29.36 18.44 2.23
CA ALA A 784 -29.85 17.14 1.77
C ALA A 784 -28.81 16.02 1.96
N SER A 785 -27.53 16.34 1.83
CA SER A 785 -26.43 15.37 1.86
C SER A 785 -26.03 15.00 3.30
N PHE A 786 -26.00 13.70 3.61
CA PHE A 786 -25.68 13.16 4.94
C PHE A 786 -24.22 13.42 5.37
N ASP A 787 -23.29 13.51 4.41
CA ASP A 787 -21.87 13.74 4.61
C ASP A 787 -21.50 15.23 4.76
N ARG A 788 -22.47 16.13 4.52
CA ARG A 788 -22.31 17.59 4.56
C ARG A 788 -22.83 18.18 5.87
N PHE A 789 -23.80 19.11 5.82
CA PHE A 789 -24.45 19.67 7.00
C PHE A 789 -25.60 18.79 7.49
N TYR A 790 -26.37 18.20 6.55
CA TYR A 790 -27.50 17.30 6.79
C TYR A 790 -28.60 17.83 7.74
N TRP A 791 -29.67 18.39 7.16
CA TRP A 791 -30.86 18.84 7.88
C TRP A 791 -32.14 18.47 7.11
N PRO A 792 -32.59 17.20 7.17
CA PRO A 792 -33.70 16.71 6.34
C PRO A 792 -35.01 17.47 6.55
N ARG A 793 -35.33 17.86 7.79
CA ARG A 793 -36.52 18.69 8.09
C ARG A 793 -36.54 20.03 7.37
N LEU A 794 -35.36 20.65 7.17
CA LEU A 794 -35.25 21.90 6.43
C LEU A 794 -35.51 21.68 4.93
N VAL A 795 -35.06 20.53 4.40
CA VAL A 795 -35.29 20.12 3.01
C VAL A 795 -36.77 19.80 2.77
N GLU A 796 -37.43 19.11 3.69
CA GLU A 796 -38.89 18.85 3.66
C GLU A 796 -39.68 20.16 3.68
N ALA A 797 -39.32 21.10 4.55
CA ALA A 797 -39.93 22.42 4.59
C ALA A 797 -39.74 23.18 3.27
N TRP A 798 -38.55 23.12 2.68
CA TRP A 798 -38.26 23.69 1.37
C TRP A 798 -39.18 23.10 0.30
N GLN A 799 -39.25 21.77 0.20
CA GLN A 799 -40.09 21.07 -0.77
C GLN A 799 -41.57 21.42 -0.59
N ALA A 800 -42.05 21.53 0.65
CA ALA A 800 -43.42 21.93 0.93
C ALA A 800 -43.72 23.38 0.51
N TYR A 801 -42.79 24.32 0.71
CA TYR A 801 -42.97 25.72 0.29
C TYR A 801 -42.88 25.88 -1.23
N GLU A 802 -42.03 25.10 -1.88
CA GLU A 802 -41.93 25.01 -3.33
C GLU A 802 -43.22 24.45 -3.95
N ALA A 803 -43.74 23.34 -3.41
CA ALA A 803 -44.98 22.70 -3.88
C ALA A 803 -46.24 23.54 -3.61
N SER A 804 -46.31 24.25 -2.49
CA SER A 804 -47.46 25.10 -2.13
C SER A 804 -47.44 26.49 -2.76
N GLY A 805 -46.37 26.86 -3.48
CA GLY A 805 -46.22 28.20 -4.05
C GLY A 805 -46.06 29.31 -2.99
N ASN A 806 -45.63 28.98 -1.77
CA ASN A 806 -45.42 29.98 -0.71
C ASN A 806 -44.09 30.72 -0.91
N PHE A 807 -44.08 31.70 -1.82
CA PHE A 807 -42.88 32.43 -2.23
C PHE A 807 -42.17 33.16 -1.09
N ILE A 808 -42.88 33.64 -0.07
CA ILE A 808 -42.27 34.32 1.08
C ILE A 808 -41.42 33.34 1.88
N LYS A 809 -42.00 32.21 2.29
CA LYS A 809 -41.27 31.18 3.05
C LYS A 809 -40.16 30.55 2.22
N LEU A 810 -40.39 30.33 0.93
CA LEU A 810 -39.36 29.85 0.00
C LEU A 810 -38.21 30.86 -0.16
N SER A 811 -38.48 32.17 -0.19
CA SER A 811 -37.42 33.18 -0.24
C SER A 811 -36.60 33.23 1.05
N LEU A 812 -37.26 33.12 2.21
CA LEU A 812 -36.59 33.08 3.51
C LEU A 812 -35.69 31.85 3.66
N ILE A 813 -36.16 30.67 3.22
CA ILE A 813 -35.36 29.44 3.32
C ILE A 813 -34.15 29.47 2.38
N ASN A 814 -34.30 30.01 1.16
CA ASN A 814 -33.20 30.22 0.23
C ASN A 814 -32.16 31.22 0.77
N LEU A 815 -32.63 32.34 1.34
CA LEU A 815 -31.76 33.34 1.95
C LEU A 815 -30.98 32.74 3.12
N PHE A 816 -31.66 32.01 4.01
CA PHE A 816 -31.01 31.31 5.12
C PHE A 816 -29.97 30.31 4.62
N ALA A 817 -30.32 29.46 3.66
CA ALA A 817 -29.42 28.46 3.10
C ALA A 817 -28.19 29.11 2.45
N MET A 818 -28.38 30.19 1.68
CA MET A 818 -27.28 30.95 1.08
C MET A 818 -26.36 31.56 2.14
N ILE A 819 -26.92 32.14 3.21
CA ILE A 819 -26.12 32.71 4.31
C ILE A 819 -25.31 31.60 4.99
N VAL A 820 -25.93 30.47 5.33
CA VAL A 820 -25.24 29.35 5.97
C VAL A 820 -24.11 28.81 5.06
N PHE A 821 -24.39 28.64 3.78
CA PHE A 821 -23.40 28.22 2.79
C PHE A 821 -22.21 29.19 2.69
N LEU A 822 -22.47 30.50 2.57
CA LEU A 822 -21.42 31.51 2.45
C LEU A 822 -20.64 31.69 3.75
N VAL A 823 -21.31 31.89 4.88
CA VAL A 823 -20.67 32.06 6.20
C VAL A 823 -19.88 30.82 6.58
N GLY A 824 -20.46 29.63 6.34
CA GLY A 824 -19.81 28.34 6.58
C GLY A 824 -18.50 28.19 5.82
N ASN A 825 -18.51 28.46 4.50
CA ASN A 825 -17.31 28.38 3.67
C ASN A 825 -16.28 29.48 3.94
N LEU A 826 -16.73 30.73 4.14
CA LEU A 826 -15.83 31.86 4.35
C LEU A 826 -15.13 31.76 5.71
N GLY A 827 -15.82 31.26 6.74
CA GLY A 827 -15.28 31.25 8.10
C GLY A 827 -14.86 32.66 8.53
N ILE A 828 -13.63 32.80 9.04
CA ILE A 828 -13.08 34.12 9.39
C ILE A 828 -12.86 35.03 8.18
N ARG A 829 -12.89 34.50 6.95
CA ARG A 829 -12.69 35.31 5.73
C ARG A 829 -13.82 36.29 5.47
N ILE A 830 -14.92 36.18 6.21
CA ILE A 830 -16.01 37.17 6.21
C ILE A 830 -15.52 38.57 6.58
N PHE A 831 -14.51 38.69 7.45
CA PHE A 831 -13.92 39.98 7.79
C PHE A 831 -13.22 40.62 6.58
N GLY A 832 -12.57 39.81 5.74
CA GLY A 832 -11.99 40.27 4.48
C GLY A 832 -13.06 40.73 3.49
N LEU A 833 -14.16 40.00 3.36
CA LEU A 833 -15.27 40.38 2.48
C LEU A 833 -15.91 41.72 2.93
N LEU A 834 -16.16 41.89 4.23
CA LEU A 834 -16.69 43.13 4.78
C LEU A 834 -15.73 44.32 4.60
N ASN A 835 -14.42 44.10 4.73
CA ASN A 835 -13.41 45.12 4.50
C ASN A 835 -13.34 45.54 3.01
N LEU A 836 -13.47 44.58 2.10
CA LEU A 836 -13.48 44.81 0.66
C LEU A 836 -14.65 45.71 0.25
N CYS A 837 -15.85 45.49 0.81
CA CYS A 837 -17.02 46.34 0.55
C CYS A 837 -16.89 47.79 1.06
N ARG A 838 -15.95 48.06 1.98
CA ARG A 838 -15.75 49.38 2.62
C ARG A 838 -14.58 50.16 2.05
N THR A 839 -13.77 49.56 1.18
CA THR A 839 -12.51 50.15 0.69
C THR A 839 -12.53 50.24 -0.83
N ASN A 840 -11.81 51.23 -1.38
CA ASN A 840 -11.59 51.35 -2.82
C ASN A 840 -10.33 50.57 -3.25
N PRO A 841 -10.27 50.05 -4.50
CA PRO A 841 -9.08 49.39 -5.01
C PRO A 841 -7.91 50.37 -5.09
N ILE A 842 -6.73 49.94 -4.64
CA ILE A 842 -5.50 50.74 -4.62
C ILE A 842 -4.76 50.64 -5.96
N SER A 843 -5.02 49.57 -6.72
CA SER A 843 -4.38 49.30 -8.01
C SER A 843 -5.30 48.56 -8.99
N GLU A 844 -4.92 48.50 -10.26
CA GLU A 844 -5.64 47.74 -11.27
C GLU A 844 -5.62 46.24 -11.00
N SER A 845 -4.50 45.70 -10.53
CA SER A 845 -4.41 44.29 -10.15
C SER A 845 -5.35 43.95 -8.99
N GLU A 846 -5.44 44.83 -7.98
CA GLU A 846 -6.39 44.65 -6.87
C GLU A 846 -7.85 44.76 -7.36
N LYS A 847 -8.15 45.69 -8.28
CA LYS A 847 -9.49 45.82 -8.89
C LYS A 847 -9.91 44.55 -9.61
N ILE A 848 -9.01 43.92 -10.37
CA ILE A 848 -9.25 42.62 -11.01
C ILE A 848 -9.52 41.54 -9.96
N VAL A 849 -8.72 41.47 -8.90
CA VAL A 849 -8.91 40.49 -7.81
C VAL A 849 -10.25 40.65 -7.11
N ARG A 850 -10.72 41.88 -6.88
CA ARG A 850 -12.06 42.14 -6.29
C ARG A 850 -13.18 41.55 -7.14
N TRP A 851 -13.09 41.65 -8.47
CA TRP A 851 -14.05 40.99 -9.38
C TRP A 851 -13.91 39.47 -9.40
N ILE A 852 -12.68 38.93 -9.32
CA ILE A 852 -12.46 37.48 -9.19
C ILE A 852 -13.13 36.95 -7.92
N ILE A 853 -13.03 37.66 -6.78
CA ILE A 853 -13.74 37.30 -5.55
C ILE A 853 -15.26 37.34 -5.76
N ALA A 854 -15.78 38.42 -6.35
CA ALA A 854 -17.22 38.56 -6.58
C ALA A 854 -17.78 37.43 -7.45
N PHE A 855 -17.15 37.13 -8.59
CA PHE A 855 -17.58 36.04 -9.47
C PHE A 855 -17.31 34.66 -8.87
N GLY A 856 -16.22 34.49 -8.12
CA GLY A 856 -15.90 33.23 -7.45
C GLY A 856 -16.92 32.84 -6.38
N LEU A 857 -17.55 33.82 -5.72
CA LEU A 857 -18.67 33.58 -4.80
C LEU A 857 -20.02 33.47 -5.51
N LEU A 858 -20.23 34.23 -6.60
CA LEU A 858 -21.50 34.29 -7.31
C LEU A 858 -21.77 33.08 -8.21
N LEU A 859 -20.79 32.65 -9.01
CA LEU A 859 -20.99 31.60 -10.00
C LEU A 859 -21.45 30.25 -9.41
N PRO A 860 -20.89 29.76 -8.28
CA PRO A 860 -21.40 28.57 -7.62
C PRO A 860 -22.84 28.70 -7.10
N LEU A 861 -23.34 29.91 -6.88
CA LEU A 861 -24.74 30.11 -6.45
C LEU A 861 -25.73 30.03 -7.61
N LEU A 862 -25.26 30.17 -8.85
CA LEU A 862 -26.11 30.28 -10.04
C LEU A 862 -25.99 29.08 -10.98
N PHE A 863 -24.80 28.46 -11.03
CA PHE A 863 -24.48 27.45 -12.02
C PHE A 863 -23.91 26.19 -11.38
N VAL A 864 -24.27 25.06 -11.97
CA VAL A 864 -23.64 23.76 -11.72
C VAL A 864 -23.11 23.18 -13.02
N GLN A 865 -22.08 22.34 -12.95
CA GLN A 865 -21.73 21.51 -14.10
C GLN A 865 -22.77 20.42 -14.31
N ASN A 866 -23.07 20.12 -15.58
CA ASN A 866 -24.11 19.16 -15.95
C ASN A 866 -23.86 17.76 -15.37
N ILE A 867 -22.63 17.26 -15.52
CA ILE A 867 -22.28 15.87 -15.20
C ILE A 867 -21.88 15.71 -13.73
N ASN A 868 -20.97 16.57 -13.26
CA ASN A 868 -20.55 16.57 -11.87
C ASN A 868 -20.76 17.96 -11.25
N PRO A 869 -21.89 18.19 -10.55
CA PRO A 869 -22.19 19.47 -9.92
C PRO A 869 -21.11 19.95 -8.94
N TRP A 870 -20.31 19.05 -8.36
CA TRP A 870 -19.22 19.39 -7.44
C TRP A 870 -18.21 20.35 -8.09
N ASN A 871 -17.86 20.12 -9.34
CA ASN A 871 -16.76 20.80 -10.02
C ASN A 871 -16.91 22.32 -10.10
N THR A 872 -18.14 22.85 -10.15
CA THR A 872 -18.42 24.28 -10.11
C THR A 872 -17.99 24.96 -8.81
N ILE A 873 -17.87 24.22 -7.69
CA ILE A 873 -17.40 24.80 -6.42
C ILE A 873 -15.97 25.32 -6.52
N GLN A 874 -15.19 24.84 -7.49
CA GLN A 874 -13.79 25.24 -7.71
C GLN A 874 -13.65 26.74 -8.07
N PHE A 875 -14.71 27.41 -8.55
CA PHE A 875 -14.74 28.87 -8.68
C PHE A 875 -14.51 29.57 -7.33
N MET A 876 -15.08 29.02 -6.25
CA MET A 876 -14.96 29.60 -4.92
C MET A 876 -13.54 29.48 -4.36
N TYR A 877 -12.73 28.53 -4.81
CA TYR A 877 -11.36 28.35 -4.31
C TYR A 877 -10.50 29.59 -4.56
N TYR A 878 -10.66 30.26 -5.71
CA TYR A 878 -9.99 31.53 -6.00
C TYR A 878 -10.48 32.65 -5.08
N ALA A 879 -11.78 32.72 -4.80
CA ALA A 879 -12.34 33.69 -3.87
C ALA A 879 -11.78 33.47 -2.45
N LEU A 880 -11.72 32.22 -1.96
CA LEU A 880 -11.17 31.88 -0.64
C LEU A 880 -9.68 32.23 -0.53
N PHE A 881 -8.90 31.96 -1.58
CA PHE A 881 -7.48 32.33 -1.66
C PHE A 881 -7.31 33.85 -1.50
N PHE A 882 -7.95 34.65 -2.35
CA PHE A 882 -7.78 36.10 -2.30
C PHE A 882 -8.43 36.76 -1.08
N LEU A 883 -9.56 36.23 -0.58
CA LEU A 883 -10.16 36.73 0.66
C LEU A 883 -9.26 36.51 1.87
N GLY A 884 -8.39 35.48 1.89
CA GLY A 884 -7.36 35.33 2.92
C GLY A 884 -6.47 36.57 3.06
N ILE A 885 -6.12 37.21 1.93
CA ILE A 885 -5.31 38.44 1.89
C ILE A 885 -6.06 39.64 2.49
N PHE A 886 -7.31 39.86 2.07
CA PHE A 886 -8.11 40.98 2.60
C PHE A 886 -8.47 40.79 4.07
N THR A 887 -8.64 39.53 4.49
CA THR A 887 -8.87 39.17 5.89
C THR A 887 -7.65 39.49 6.75
N ALA A 888 -6.44 39.23 6.26
CA ALA A 888 -5.22 39.61 6.95
C ALA A 888 -5.15 41.13 7.20
N LYS A 889 -5.51 41.94 6.19
CA LYS A 889 -5.57 43.41 6.34
C LYS A 889 -6.66 43.86 7.31
N ALA A 890 -7.85 43.24 7.23
CA ALA A 890 -8.95 43.52 8.16
C ALA A 890 -8.56 43.23 9.62
N ILE A 891 -7.98 42.05 9.88
CA ILE A 891 -7.50 41.64 11.20
C ILE A 891 -6.38 42.59 11.67
N SER A 892 -5.41 42.92 10.81
CA SER A 892 -4.35 43.89 11.13
C SER A 892 -4.91 45.25 11.55
N SER A 893 -5.91 45.75 10.82
CA SER A 893 -6.58 47.03 11.15
C SER A 893 -7.35 47.00 12.47
N LEU A 894 -7.92 45.84 12.85
CA LEU A 894 -8.57 45.63 14.16
C LEU A 894 -7.55 45.64 15.31
N ILE A 895 -6.31 45.20 15.04
CA ILE A 895 -5.22 45.13 16.02
C ILE A 895 -4.59 46.53 16.22
N SER A 896 -4.53 47.36 15.18
CA SER A 896 -4.02 48.73 15.23
C SER A 896 -5.14 49.75 15.53
N THR A 897 -5.24 50.28 16.76
CA THR A 897 -6.11 51.45 17.04
C THR A 897 -5.30 52.76 17.15
N PRO A 898 -5.91 53.89 16.75
CA PRO A 898 -5.22 55.16 16.48
C PRO A 898 -4.80 55.87 17.76
N ARG A 899 -3.68 56.58 17.68
CA ARG A 899 -3.12 57.48 18.71
C ARG A 899 -3.99 58.71 19.04
N VAL A 900 -5.25 58.75 18.66
CA VAL A 900 -6.07 59.97 18.59
C VAL A 900 -7.23 59.92 19.59
N ILE A 901 -6.93 59.85 20.88
CA ILE A 901 -7.79 60.39 21.95
C ILE A 901 -6.81 60.73 23.09
N LEU A 902 -6.27 61.95 23.09
CA LEU A 902 -5.58 62.64 24.21
C LEU A 902 -4.93 63.98 23.78
N ALA A 903 -5.12 64.42 22.52
CA ALA A 903 -4.60 65.71 22.05
C ALA A 903 -5.59 66.90 22.20
N ASP A 904 -6.86 66.64 22.50
CA ASP A 904 -7.92 67.69 22.54
C ASP A 904 -8.39 68.08 23.95
N THR A 905 -7.67 67.69 25.00
CA THR A 905 -7.91 68.22 26.34
C THR A 905 -6.62 68.83 26.83
N GLY A 906 -6.48 70.15 26.65
CA GLY A 906 -5.32 70.95 27.06
C GLY A 906 -5.06 70.91 28.56
N ILE A 907 -4.49 69.82 29.06
CA ILE A 907 -4.05 69.65 30.44
C ILE A 907 -2.57 69.28 30.42
N HIS A 908 -1.77 70.16 31.02
CA HIS A 908 -0.33 70.01 31.21
C HIS A 908 -0.01 68.72 32.01
N PRO A 909 1.14 68.06 31.74
CA PRO A 909 1.47 66.79 32.36
C PRO A 909 2.25 67.04 33.65
N ASP A 910 1.59 66.89 34.81
CA ASP A 910 2.31 66.52 36.03
C ASP A 910 1.41 65.70 36.95
N THR A 911 2.00 64.63 37.49
CA THR A 911 1.43 63.65 38.43
C THR A 911 0.39 62.68 37.86
N THR A 912 0.84 61.50 37.39
CA THR A 912 0.18 60.18 37.51
C THR A 912 0.96 59.11 36.70
N SER A 913 2.17 58.79 37.15
CA SER A 913 3.04 57.76 36.53
C SER A 913 2.76 56.33 37.05
N SER A 914 1.85 56.12 38.00
CA SER A 914 1.65 54.79 38.64
C SER A 914 0.37 54.03 38.26
N LEU A 915 -0.58 54.63 37.52
CA LEU A 915 -1.84 53.96 37.14
C LEU A 915 -1.97 53.60 35.64
N ARG A 916 -1.02 54.00 34.78
CA ARG A 916 -1.01 53.66 33.34
C ARG A 916 -0.43 52.28 33.02
N GLY A 917 0.23 51.61 33.97
CA GLY A 917 0.88 50.31 33.76
C GLY A 917 -0.06 49.09 33.81
N ALA A 918 -1.17 49.18 34.55
CA ALA A 918 -2.08 48.04 34.76
C ALA A 918 -3.23 47.97 33.73
N SER A 919 -3.74 49.11 33.24
CA SER A 919 -4.81 49.14 32.24
C SER A 919 -4.32 48.80 30.82
N SER A 920 -3.06 49.12 30.48
CA SER A 920 -2.48 48.79 29.17
C SER A 920 -2.12 47.30 29.03
N ARG A 921 -1.72 46.63 30.13
CA ARG A 921 -1.49 45.17 30.14
C ARG A 921 -2.77 44.36 29.95
N ARG A 922 -3.88 44.74 30.60
CA ARG A 922 -5.20 44.08 30.41
C ARG A 922 -5.75 44.24 29.00
N GLY A 923 -5.64 45.44 28.40
CA GLY A 923 -6.04 45.69 27.01
C GLY A 923 -5.23 44.89 25.99
N ASN A 924 -3.92 44.75 26.22
CA ASN A 924 -3.05 43.95 25.36
C ASN A 924 -3.31 42.43 25.50
N LEU A 925 -3.62 41.95 26.71
CA LEU A 925 -3.96 40.54 26.95
C LEU A 925 -5.29 40.16 26.28
N TYR A 926 -6.30 41.03 26.37
CA TYR A 926 -7.60 40.85 25.71
C TYR A 926 -7.47 40.81 24.17
N ARG A 927 -6.64 41.69 23.60
CA ARG A 927 -6.34 41.68 22.16
C ARG A 927 -5.63 40.40 21.73
N PHE A 928 -4.62 39.96 22.50
CA PHE A 928 -3.93 38.70 22.22
C PHE A 928 -4.88 37.51 22.28
N PHE A 929 -5.79 37.48 23.26
CA PHE A 929 -6.81 36.44 23.38
C PHE A 929 -7.79 36.42 22.20
N ILE A 930 -8.26 37.58 21.73
CA ILE A 930 -9.11 37.66 20.52
C ILE A 930 -8.36 37.16 19.28
N ILE A 931 -7.10 37.59 19.09
CA ILE A 931 -6.28 37.13 17.96
C ILE A 931 -6.08 35.62 18.02
N PHE A 932 -5.81 35.08 19.21
CA PHE A 932 -5.66 33.65 19.41
C PHE A 932 -6.95 32.89 19.05
N ILE A 933 -8.12 33.36 19.49
CA ILE A 933 -9.41 32.76 19.13
C ILE A 933 -9.66 32.84 17.63
N VAL A 934 -9.45 34.00 17.00
CA VAL A 934 -9.66 34.18 15.56
C VAL A 934 -8.75 33.26 14.76
N LEU A 935 -7.48 33.13 15.16
CA LEU A 935 -6.55 32.19 14.53
C LEU A 935 -6.96 30.75 14.77
N LEU A 936 -7.35 30.37 15.99
CA LEU A 936 -7.81 29.01 16.30
C LEU A 936 -9.01 28.62 15.42
N LEU A 937 -10.01 29.49 15.32
CA LEU A 937 -11.17 29.31 14.45
C LEU A 937 -10.79 29.27 12.97
N ALA A 938 -9.72 29.97 12.58
CA ALA A 938 -9.22 29.95 11.22
C ALA A 938 -8.56 28.62 10.85
N VAL A 939 -7.87 27.94 11.78
CA VAL A 939 -7.10 26.72 11.46
C VAL A 939 -7.79 25.42 11.85
N ALA A 940 -8.86 25.45 12.64
CA ALA A 940 -9.49 24.25 13.21
C ALA A 940 -9.78 23.14 12.18
N SER A 941 -10.53 23.45 11.12
CA SER A 941 -10.83 22.46 10.07
C SER A 941 -9.59 22.06 9.27
N SER A 942 -8.62 22.95 9.06
CA SER A 942 -7.35 22.65 8.37
C SER A 942 -6.47 21.68 9.15
N VAL A 943 -6.44 21.78 10.48
CA VAL A 943 -5.75 20.82 11.36
C VAL A 943 -6.42 19.46 11.26
N GLY A 944 -7.76 19.43 11.18
CA GLY A 944 -8.53 18.23 10.90
C GLY A 944 -8.14 17.55 9.59
N THR A 945 -8.12 18.30 8.49
CA THR A 945 -7.66 17.78 7.20
C THR A 945 -6.24 17.20 7.30
N LEU A 946 -5.29 17.93 7.90
CA LEU A 946 -3.92 17.42 8.03
C LEU A 946 -3.86 16.10 8.81
N LYS A 947 -4.66 15.96 9.87
CA LYS A 947 -4.80 14.71 10.65
C LYS A 947 -5.25 13.54 9.78
N ASP A 948 -6.20 13.75 8.87
CA ASP A 948 -6.71 12.71 7.98
C ASP A 948 -5.66 12.19 6.99
N TYR A 949 -4.73 13.05 6.54
CA TYR A 949 -3.65 12.66 5.60
C TYR A 949 -2.40 12.08 6.30
N ILE A 950 -2.24 12.27 7.61
CA ILE A 950 -1.15 11.68 8.41
C ILE A 950 -1.56 10.41 9.17
N GLY A 951 -2.81 9.95 9.04
CA GLY A 951 -3.32 8.72 9.67
C GLY A 951 -2.63 7.44 9.20
N TYR A 952 -2.68 6.38 10.01
CA TYR A 952 -1.96 5.14 9.73
C TYR A 952 -2.40 4.46 8.42
N PHE A 953 -3.71 4.35 8.19
CA PHE A 953 -4.28 3.75 6.98
C PHE A 953 -4.72 4.81 5.96
N SER A 954 -4.57 4.47 4.68
CA SER A 954 -5.14 5.22 3.56
C SER A 954 -6.58 4.81 3.27
N ALA A 955 -7.27 5.57 2.42
CA ALA A 955 -8.59 5.19 1.93
C ALA A 955 -8.49 4.06 0.90
N SER A 956 -7.46 4.11 0.05
CA SER A 956 -7.20 3.13 -1.00
C SER A 956 -5.73 2.74 -1.09
N ARG A 957 -5.46 1.60 -1.73
CA ARG A 957 -4.11 1.04 -1.89
C ARG A 957 -3.94 0.24 -3.19
N ILE A 958 -2.70 -0.14 -3.45
CA ILE A 958 -2.30 -1.20 -4.39
C ILE A 958 -1.42 -2.18 -3.61
N SER A 959 -1.74 -3.49 -3.60
CA SER A 959 -0.94 -4.50 -2.88
C SER A 959 0.47 -4.64 -3.48
N PHE A 960 1.39 -5.24 -2.73
CA PHE A 960 2.70 -5.59 -3.29
C PHE A 960 2.58 -6.56 -4.47
N THR A 961 1.65 -7.50 -4.41
CA THR A 961 1.41 -8.45 -5.51
C THR A 961 0.86 -7.76 -6.76
N GLU A 962 -0.07 -6.81 -6.63
CA GLU A 962 -0.56 -6.01 -7.75
C GLU A 962 0.50 -5.06 -8.31
N LEU A 963 1.33 -4.43 -7.46
CA LEU A 963 2.46 -3.63 -7.92
C LEU A 963 3.44 -4.45 -8.79
N ARG A 964 3.63 -5.74 -8.48
CA ARG A 964 4.43 -6.64 -9.32
C ARG A 964 3.76 -6.95 -10.66
N ALA A 965 2.43 -7.09 -10.70
CA ALA A 965 1.68 -7.25 -11.94
C ALA A 965 1.85 -6.02 -12.85
N LEU A 966 1.75 -4.82 -12.27
CA LEU A 966 1.93 -3.54 -12.96
C LEU A 966 3.37 -3.34 -13.46
N ASP A 967 4.38 -3.74 -12.68
CA ASP A 967 5.78 -3.71 -13.11
C ASP A 967 6.06 -4.72 -14.23
N LYS A 968 5.46 -5.92 -14.16
CA LYS A 968 5.53 -6.91 -15.24
C LYS A 968 4.91 -6.37 -16.52
N LEU A 969 3.75 -5.73 -16.44
CA LEU A 969 3.08 -5.06 -17.56
C LEU A 969 3.90 -3.89 -18.14
N ARG A 970 4.58 -3.13 -17.27
CA ARG A 970 5.47 -2.04 -17.68
C ARG A 970 6.63 -2.52 -18.54
N ASP A 971 7.16 -3.70 -18.24
CA ASP A 971 8.24 -4.34 -19.00
C ASP A 971 7.75 -4.98 -20.31
N GLN A 972 6.43 -5.12 -20.50
CA GLN A 972 5.88 -5.66 -21.75
C GLN A 972 5.88 -4.60 -22.88
N PRO A 973 5.97 -5.02 -24.15
CA PRO A 973 5.80 -4.10 -25.28
C PRO A 973 4.47 -3.34 -25.21
N LYS A 974 4.41 -2.11 -25.72
CA LYS A 974 3.18 -1.31 -25.67
C LYS A 974 1.99 -2.05 -26.30
N GLY A 975 0.85 -2.02 -25.63
CA GLY A 975 -0.38 -2.68 -26.07
C GLY A 975 -1.58 -2.35 -25.18
N ILE A 976 -2.78 -2.49 -25.74
CA ILE A 976 -4.03 -2.17 -25.04
C ILE A 976 -4.30 -3.23 -23.98
N VAL A 977 -4.58 -2.77 -22.75
CA VAL A 977 -5.01 -3.61 -21.63
C VAL A 977 -6.53 -3.60 -21.54
N LEU A 978 -7.12 -4.79 -21.46
CA LEU A 978 -8.51 -4.99 -21.09
C LEU A 978 -8.58 -5.35 -19.61
N SER A 979 -9.25 -4.51 -18.82
CA SER A 979 -9.43 -4.69 -17.37
C SER A 979 -10.92 -4.85 -17.01
N PRO A 980 -11.24 -5.47 -15.87
CA PRO A 980 -12.63 -5.62 -15.46
C PRO A 980 -13.30 -4.27 -15.20
N TYR A 981 -14.57 -4.18 -15.58
CA TYR A 981 -15.37 -2.99 -15.31
C TYR A 981 -15.65 -2.83 -13.81
N PHE A 982 -15.47 -1.61 -13.28
CA PHE A 982 -15.73 -1.31 -11.88
C PHE A 982 -17.18 -1.64 -11.48
N SER A 983 -17.35 -2.29 -10.33
CA SER A 983 -18.67 -2.65 -9.79
C SER A 983 -18.78 -2.20 -8.34
N GLU A 984 -19.67 -1.25 -8.08
CA GLU A 984 -19.95 -0.75 -6.72
C GLU A 984 -20.49 -1.86 -5.82
N VAL A 985 -21.38 -2.72 -6.36
CA VAL A 985 -21.98 -3.84 -5.64
C VAL A 985 -20.90 -4.81 -5.16
N LYS A 986 -19.99 -5.25 -6.05
CA LYS A 986 -18.90 -6.16 -5.69
C LYS A 986 -17.87 -5.52 -4.75
N SER A 987 -17.74 -4.20 -4.78
CA SER A 987 -16.77 -3.45 -3.98
C SER A 987 -17.28 -3.08 -2.57
N SER A 988 -18.55 -3.33 -2.28
CA SER A 988 -19.19 -2.97 -1.00
C SER A 988 -18.66 -3.77 0.19
N SER A 989 -18.21 -5.02 -0.03
CA SER A 989 -17.68 -5.92 1.00
C SER A 989 -16.18 -5.77 1.26
N VAL A 990 -15.48 -4.95 0.47
CA VAL A 990 -14.02 -4.79 0.59
C VAL A 990 -13.69 -3.71 1.63
N SER A 991 -12.88 -4.05 2.63
CA SER A 991 -12.48 -3.14 3.71
C SER A 991 -11.43 -2.13 3.27
N THR A 992 -11.36 -0.98 3.96
CA THR A 992 -10.28 -0.02 3.79
C THR A 992 -8.96 -0.50 4.41
N PRO A 993 -7.79 -0.10 3.87
CA PRO A 993 -7.61 0.55 2.57
C PRO A 993 -8.04 -0.35 1.41
N LYS A 994 -8.94 0.14 0.56
CA LYS A 994 -9.49 -0.64 -0.57
C LYS A 994 -8.47 -0.74 -1.70
N PRO A 995 -8.24 -1.91 -2.31
CA PRO A 995 -7.56 -2.02 -3.60
C PRO A 995 -8.16 -1.04 -4.62
N LEU A 996 -7.35 -0.37 -5.44
CA LEU A 996 -7.82 0.66 -6.36
C LEU A 996 -8.90 0.16 -7.33
N TYR A 997 -8.81 -1.07 -7.82
CA TYR A 997 -9.84 -1.70 -8.66
C TYR A 997 -11.21 -1.85 -7.96
N SER A 998 -11.27 -1.71 -6.64
CA SER A 998 -12.48 -1.77 -5.81
C SER A 998 -12.80 -0.45 -5.11
N TYR A 999 -11.98 0.59 -5.31
CA TYR A 999 -12.21 1.89 -4.69
C TYR A 999 -13.23 2.69 -5.51
N VAL A 1000 -12.90 2.97 -6.77
CA VAL A 1000 -13.73 3.66 -7.77
C VAL A 1000 -13.18 3.31 -9.17
N SER A 1001 -13.92 3.61 -10.23
CA SER A 1001 -13.40 3.55 -11.61
C SER A 1001 -12.15 4.44 -11.74
N THR A 1002 -10.99 3.86 -12.08
CA THR A 1002 -9.70 4.58 -12.02
C THR A 1002 -8.70 4.08 -13.07
N ALA A 1003 -7.78 4.95 -13.49
CA ALA A 1003 -6.80 4.71 -14.56
C ALA A 1003 -5.44 4.20 -14.05
N TYR A 1004 -5.42 3.45 -12.96
CA TYR A 1004 -4.17 3.11 -12.25
C TYR A 1004 -3.27 2.17 -13.04
N ILE A 1005 -3.84 1.29 -13.88
CA ILE A 1005 -3.07 0.42 -14.77
C ILE A 1005 -2.31 1.30 -15.76
N SER A 1006 -2.99 2.24 -16.42
CA SER A 1006 -2.36 3.23 -17.29
C SER A 1006 -1.32 4.09 -16.56
N GLY A 1007 -1.66 4.56 -15.34
CA GLY A 1007 -0.82 5.45 -14.52
C GLY A 1007 0.46 4.83 -13.99
N LEU A 1008 0.55 3.50 -13.88
CA LEU A 1008 1.71 2.84 -13.28
C LEU A 1008 2.45 1.91 -14.25
N SER A 1009 1.75 1.28 -15.19
CA SER A 1009 2.38 0.47 -16.24
C SER A 1009 2.73 1.27 -17.49
N GLY A 1010 2.08 2.42 -17.69
CA GLY A 1010 2.17 3.21 -18.92
C GLY A 1010 1.54 2.53 -20.14
N GLN A 1011 0.78 1.44 -19.96
CA GLN A 1011 0.00 0.80 -21.03
C GLN A 1011 -1.34 1.52 -21.20
N PRO A 1012 -1.83 1.77 -22.42
CA PRO A 1012 -3.19 2.28 -22.61
C PRO A 1012 -4.24 1.23 -22.26
N GLU A 1013 -5.40 1.66 -21.81
CA GLU A 1013 -6.54 0.80 -21.48
C GLU A 1013 -7.64 0.87 -22.55
N PHE A 1014 -8.35 -0.25 -22.75
CA PHE A 1014 -9.50 -0.30 -23.65
C PHE A 1014 -10.60 0.67 -23.19
N LEU A 1015 -10.86 0.67 -21.89
CA LEU A 1015 -11.71 1.60 -21.16
C LEU A 1015 -11.35 1.59 -19.67
N SER A 1016 -11.10 2.74 -19.07
CA SER A 1016 -10.93 2.94 -17.63
C SER A 1016 -11.43 4.33 -17.22
N ASP A 1017 -11.53 4.60 -15.91
CA ASP A 1017 -11.85 5.93 -15.36
C ASP A 1017 -13.06 6.61 -16.02
N THR A 1018 -14.20 5.91 -15.91
CA THR A 1018 -15.47 6.34 -16.47
C THR A 1018 -15.96 7.67 -15.89
N ILE A 1019 -15.54 8.03 -14.67
CA ILE A 1019 -15.91 9.29 -14.02
C ILE A 1019 -15.29 10.47 -14.79
N ASN A 1020 -14.00 10.41 -15.14
CA ASN A 1020 -13.39 11.46 -15.96
C ASN A 1020 -13.87 11.45 -17.41
N LEU A 1021 -14.18 10.27 -17.97
CA LEU A 1021 -14.76 10.17 -19.32
C LEU A 1021 -16.15 10.78 -19.39
N ASP A 1022 -16.98 10.60 -18.37
CA ASP A 1022 -18.26 11.30 -18.23
C ASP A 1022 -17.99 12.81 -18.23
N ILE A 1023 -17.14 13.31 -17.33
CA ILE A 1023 -16.84 14.75 -17.20
C ILE A 1023 -16.36 15.38 -18.52
N THR A 1024 -15.63 14.63 -19.35
CA THR A 1024 -15.07 15.09 -20.63
C THR A 1024 -15.97 14.79 -21.83
N GLY A 1025 -17.08 14.07 -21.64
CA GLY A 1025 -18.13 13.85 -22.63
C GLY A 1025 -17.84 12.75 -23.65
N PHE A 1026 -17.08 11.70 -23.28
CA PHE A 1026 -16.86 10.54 -24.14
C PHE A 1026 -18.00 9.52 -24.01
N ASP A 1027 -18.48 8.99 -25.13
CA ASP A 1027 -19.40 7.85 -25.13
C ASP A 1027 -18.61 6.55 -25.04
N TYR A 1028 -18.69 5.89 -23.88
CA TYR A 1028 -18.05 4.60 -23.63
C TYR A 1028 -19.05 3.48 -23.31
N VAL A 1029 -20.37 3.75 -23.34
CA VAL A 1029 -21.40 2.81 -22.84
C VAL A 1029 -21.36 1.49 -23.62
N GLY A 1030 -21.12 1.55 -24.92
CA GLY A 1030 -20.89 0.37 -25.75
C GLY A 1030 -19.72 -0.50 -25.24
N ARG A 1031 -18.56 0.13 -25.01
CA ARG A 1031 -17.35 -0.55 -24.54
C ARG A 1031 -17.49 -1.13 -23.14
N ALA A 1032 -18.21 -0.44 -22.25
CA ALA A 1032 -18.51 -0.96 -20.92
C ALA A 1032 -19.35 -2.25 -21.00
N ARG A 1033 -20.36 -2.30 -21.88
CA ARG A 1033 -21.13 -3.53 -22.14
C ARG A 1033 -20.26 -4.63 -22.74
N ASP A 1034 -19.35 -4.29 -23.65
CA ASP A 1034 -18.45 -5.28 -24.26
C ASP A 1034 -17.47 -5.87 -23.25
N ILE A 1035 -16.91 -5.05 -22.34
CA ILE A 1035 -16.09 -5.56 -21.21
C ILE A 1035 -16.92 -6.52 -20.36
N GLN A 1036 -18.11 -6.10 -19.94
CA GLN A 1036 -18.98 -6.94 -19.11
C GLN A 1036 -19.33 -8.26 -19.83
N ARG A 1037 -19.61 -8.22 -21.14
CA ARG A 1037 -19.82 -9.42 -21.94
C ARG A 1037 -18.57 -10.29 -21.98
N PHE A 1038 -17.39 -9.72 -22.21
CA PHE A 1038 -16.12 -10.46 -22.29
C PHE A 1038 -15.83 -11.29 -21.05
N TYR A 1039 -15.96 -10.72 -19.85
CA TYR A 1039 -15.71 -11.49 -18.62
C TYR A 1039 -16.79 -12.53 -18.30
N ASN A 1040 -17.97 -12.46 -18.92
CA ASN A 1040 -19.11 -13.34 -18.62
C ASN A 1040 -19.55 -14.26 -19.78
N THR A 1041 -18.93 -14.13 -20.95
CA THR A 1041 -19.27 -14.92 -22.15
C THR A 1041 -18.80 -16.37 -22.02
N GLU A 1042 -19.52 -17.28 -22.67
CA GLU A 1042 -19.06 -18.65 -22.96
C GLU A 1042 -18.76 -18.85 -24.47
N ASP A 1043 -19.01 -17.81 -25.28
CA ASP A 1043 -18.75 -17.80 -26.72
C ASP A 1043 -17.27 -17.48 -27.00
N LYS A 1044 -16.51 -18.54 -27.29
CA LYS A 1044 -15.07 -18.50 -27.58
C LYS A 1044 -14.75 -17.68 -28.83
N GLU A 1045 -15.48 -17.91 -29.91
CA GLU A 1045 -15.26 -17.25 -31.20
C GLU A 1045 -15.50 -15.75 -31.10
N TRP A 1046 -16.57 -15.34 -30.42
CA TRP A 1046 -16.81 -13.93 -30.15
C TRP A 1046 -15.71 -13.33 -29.27
N GLY A 1047 -15.26 -14.03 -28.23
CA GLY A 1047 -14.19 -13.57 -27.34
C GLY A 1047 -12.87 -13.32 -28.08
N ILE A 1048 -12.44 -14.26 -28.92
CA ILE A 1048 -11.22 -14.12 -29.76
C ILE A 1048 -11.40 -12.97 -30.77
N THR A 1049 -12.56 -12.89 -31.43
CA THR A 1049 -12.87 -11.83 -32.39
C THR A 1049 -12.88 -10.45 -31.73
N PHE A 1050 -13.38 -10.36 -30.50
CA PHE A 1050 -13.41 -9.13 -29.71
C PHE A 1050 -11.98 -8.67 -29.37
N LEU A 1051 -11.12 -9.57 -28.88
CA LEU A 1051 -9.72 -9.25 -28.56
C LEU A 1051 -8.97 -8.77 -29.81
N LYS A 1052 -9.14 -9.48 -30.94
CA LYS A 1052 -8.48 -9.15 -32.20
C LYS A 1052 -8.97 -7.82 -32.80
N SER A 1053 -10.28 -7.60 -32.85
CA SER A 1053 -10.87 -6.40 -33.47
C SER A 1053 -10.55 -5.11 -32.71
N ASN A 1054 -10.38 -5.20 -31.39
CA ASN A 1054 -10.02 -4.06 -30.54
C ASN A 1054 -8.51 -3.96 -30.26
N ALA A 1055 -7.68 -4.78 -30.92
CA ALA A 1055 -6.24 -4.84 -30.74
C ALA A 1055 -5.81 -4.98 -29.26
N ILE A 1056 -6.59 -5.75 -28.48
CA ILE A 1056 -6.27 -6.07 -27.09
C ILE A 1056 -5.04 -6.96 -27.07
N LYS A 1057 -4.02 -6.54 -26.31
CA LYS A 1057 -2.79 -7.30 -26.17
C LYS A 1057 -2.67 -7.97 -24.81
N TYR A 1058 -3.23 -7.34 -23.78
CA TYR A 1058 -3.19 -7.85 -22.43
C TYR A 1058 -4.59 -7.88 -21.82
N VAL A 1059 -4.89 -8.95 -21.08
CA VAL A 1059 -6.12 -9.11 -20.32
C VAL A 1059 -5.77 -9.18 -18.85
N TYR A 1060 -6.46 -8.41 -18.03
CA TYR A 1060 -6.23 -8.28 -16.59
C TYR A 1060 -7.37 -8.95 -15.82
N GLU A 1061 -7.08 -9.70 -14.76
CA GLU A 1061 -8.08 -10.21 -13.82
C GLU A 1061 -7.83 -9.65 -12.43
N THR A 1062 -8.92 -9.48 -11.69
CA THR A 1062 -8.88 -9.11 -10.27
C THR A 1062 -9.66 -10.13 -9.46
N ARG A 1063 -9.50 -10.11 -8.13
CA ARG A 1063 -10.29 -10.97 -7.23
C ARG A 1063 -11.80 -10.83 -7.40
N LEU A 1064 -12.29 -9.66 -7.82
CA LEU A 1064 -13.73 -9.40 -7.97
C LEU A 1064 -14.29 -9.91 -9.31
N GLN A 1065 -13.44 -10.14 -10.31
CA GLN A 1065 -13.86 -10.59 -11.63
C GLN A 1065 -12.74 -11.39 -12.32
N LYS A 1066 -12.99 -12.69 -12.47
CA LYS A 1066 -12.22 -13.61 -13.30
C LYS A 1066 -12.96 -13.87 -14.62
N LEU A 1067 -12.25 -14.39 -15.62
CA LEU A 1067 -12.79 -14.85 -16.89
C LEU A 1067 -13.65 -16.09 -16.66
N LYS A 1068 -14.80 -16.14 -17.35
CA LYS A 1068 -15.67 -17.33 -17.33
C LYS A 1068 -15.12 -18.46 -18.20
N LEU A 1069 -14.55 -18.11 -19.36
CA LEU A 1069 -13.85 -19.05 -20.23
C LEU A 1069 -12.45 -19.34 -19.71
N ALA A 1070 -11.94 -20.55 -20.00
CA ALA A 1070 -10.54 -20.86 -19.74
C ALA A 1070 -9.64 -19.95 -20.60
N PRO A 1071 -8.53 -19.39 -20.07
CA PRO A 1071 -7.65 -18.52 -20.85
C PRO A 1071 -7.15 -19.14 -22.17
N ALA A 1072 -6.86 -20.44 -22.18
CA ALA A 1072 -6.45 -21.16 -23.38
C ALA A 1072 -7.51 -21.12 -24.50
N ASP A 1073 -8.80 -21.14 -24.16
CA ASP A 1073 -9.91 -21.04 -25.12
C ASP A 1073 -9.99 -19.66 -25.80
N LEU A 1074 -9.28 -18.66 -25.27
CA LEU A 1074 -9.22 -17.29 -25.78
C LEU A 1074 -7.84 -16.96 -26.39
N HIS A 1075 -6.98 -17.97 -26.56
CA HIS A 1075 -5.56 -17.80 -26.95
C HIS A 1075 -4.78 -16.86 -26.02
N LEU A 1076 -5.11 -16.92 -24.72
CA LEU A 1076 -4.48 -16.12 -23.68
C LEU A 1076 -3.40 -16.94 -22.97
N GLU A 1077 -2.17 -16.45 -23.04
CA GLU A 1077 -1.02 -16.97 -22.30
C GLU A 1077 -0.86 -16.21 -20.99
N LYS A 1078 -0.84 -16.92 -19.87
CA LYS A 1078 -0.67 -16.32 -18.54
C LYS A 1078 0.78 -15.84 -18.38
N ILE A 1079 0.97 -14.55 -18.12
CA ILE A 1079 2.30 -13.92 -17.95
C ILE A 1079 2.54 -13.42 -16.52
N PHE A 1080 1.50 -13.41 -15.68
CA PHE A 1080 1.56 -13.09 -14.25
C PHE A 1080 0.41 -13.78 -13.48
N ASP A 1081 0.68 -14.28 -12.27
CA ASP A 1081 -0.31 -14.87 -11.36
C ASP A 1081 0.15 -14.69 -9.91
N SER A 1082 -0.66 -13.99 -9.13
CA SER A 1082 -0.54 -13.88 -7.67
C SER A 1082 -1.75 -14.40 -6.90
N GLY A 1083 -2.76 -14.93 -7.59
CA GLY A 1083 -4.09 -15.19 -7.02
C GLY A 1083 -4.94 -13.92 -6.76
N GLU A 1084 -4.32 -12.79 -6.41
CA GLU A 1084 -5.01 -11.48 -6.41
C GLU A 1084 -5.23 -10.96 -7.84
N ILE A 1085 -4.16 -10.94 -8.61
CA ILE A 1085 -4.12 -10.42 -9.97
C ILE A 1085 -3.55 -11.50 -10.89
N ASN A 1086 -4.22 -11.71 -12.02
CA ASN A 1086 -3.63 -12.44 -13.14
C ASN A 1086 -3.54 -11.52 -14.36
N VAL A 1087 -2.47 -11.68 -15.12
CA VAL A 1087 -2.29 -10.96 -16.38
C VAL A 1087 -2.02 -11.98 -17.46
N TYR A 1088 -2.73 -11.82 -18.57
CA TYR A 1088 -2.59 -12.66 -19.75
C TYR A 1088 -2.16 -11.82 -20.94
N LYS A 1089 -1.42 -12.44 -21.84
CA LYS A 1089 -1.05 -11.91 -23.14
C LYS A 1089 -1.85 -12.64 -24.22
N PHE A 1090 -2.48 -11.89 -25.11
CA PHE A 1090 -3.14 -12.44 -26.28
C PHE A 1090 -2.10 -12.73 -27.38
N ASN A 1091 -2.14 -13.94 -27.92
CA ASN A 1091 -1.18 -14.45 -28.91
C ASN A 1091 -1.68 -14.36 -30.35
#